data_AF-A0A229XLH6-F1
#
_entry.id   AF-A0A229XLH6-F1
#
_cell.length_a   1.000
_cell.length_b   1.000
_cell.length_c   1.000
_cell.angle_alpha   90.00
_cell.angle_beta   90.00
_cell.angle_gamma   90.00
#
_symmetry.space_group_name_H-M   'P 1'
#
loop_
_entity.id
_entity.type
_entity.pdbx_description
1 polymer ?
#
loop_
_entity_poly.entity_id
_entity_poly.type
_entity_poly.pdbx_seq_one_letter_code
_entity_poly.pdbx_strand_id
1 'polypeptide(L)'
;MKSFTTICAGILTLLTSTLALPQPEPLPLPQHKHHKADPSKVGYLNLYWKTVDESIYYALSNNSDPLNFVPINGGKSIVSPTLGTKAIRDVSIIEGVGHDKGKYYMFGTDLDIDTTNWDKATRNGSRGIFVWESRDLIHWTGERLVTVEDATAGMVWAPDAIWDAKAEKYMVHWASRFYAESDPGHTGNPVTTDIIRYAHTSDFKTFTRPQTYIDHKTSSIIDLSILRVDDNTFVRFYVSNSRINVEVSHTGLFGDWFTPSGIVQDSTHFEGPYPFWDNVTPGKAYLVCDKVGSVTGLSPWVSTDVTSGLFTPVQGSALGDHRHGSVLAVTQKQYDALAALFDPFSEEAANSDSDASRDIDWSNPAAFFDSISPHLPRPTSFPTADEVRQESRKRASKILSDWKTLNEIIERHEERIQKRWRQKTKTKRRQILLSAWPNMSKMHRPDFDAFKKGRREESREVYLWPYINLEDLEQTRPLLLLLNARSRHQPYCFAHADYNAPHLGHGTGAIRSAFLNLHTMMFTGRTTPETYGELIAWDDNDDASLWLHHGKGLHPGHGLVLLEIQQRIYKFLLDCTRQILHDIPEEALIKDFPVLPEPAIKDEGDWHSLAAVAADAPYRLPAQLDLASLEDIIDAKRSAAEDHLIALREDPGYFADVVNEHKEHRVEVIPDTNGNAHPTLAPHIQPLFWNRVLQNVVPEAYMNVEMWSTLHSLVADLRHLLAKYQDRISPEKDLPTDLYNAFVYLKYVLEQFAIGPANQLKIAAPASPPLRSLFARQPQQQGTSRMIAQTRRGVSRSDNQGELLWILETLWGDRHLVHLAGRKTLMDELERLVQSDPKNKELVSSQVASIISDLAVMSECIHQIDLYQPWANTFENGFVERQNEIQKEYSSLTSGWDKFLISFEGTSLAKLGSPEDGRFHYPAEKRRNHENVELMRSAERNLDAFWRAVDSLMPVTRGMTRRNAIYKVLTRIPGKLQRTPAWVEPEKQPTKVTGLEKSLADLQFELVHRTEKTIEPAAAPLPKKKVKSQGKPSMPDKAVEPELPVENEYDRQPTFKVDKRALKVFSTLFFQPSQPGQPGEIPWNDFLHAMGSTAFTVEKLYGSVWQFTPRNLDVERSIQFHEPHPIAKIPFRVARRIGRRLNRAYGWYGQMFTLA
;
A
#
# COMPACT_ATOMS: atom_id res chain seq x y z
N MET A 1 20.26 -17.44 -42.51
CA MET A 1 21.25 -16.38 -42.16
C MET A 1 21.09 -15.08 -42.99
N LYS A 2 19.88 -14.53 -43.16
CA LYS A 2 19.68 -13.15 -43.68
C LYS A 2 18.50 -12.37 -43.03
N SER A 3 17.86 -12.94 -42.00
CA SER A 3 16.72 -12.32 -41.29
C SER A 3 17.11 -11.60 -39.98
N PHE A 4 18.34 -11.82 -39.50
CA PHE A 4 18.82 -11.34 -38.19
C PHE A 4 19.15 -9.83 -38.12
N THR A 5 18.96 -9.08 -39.21
CA THR A 5 19.39 -7.68 -39.32
C THR A 5 18.25 -6.70 -39.64
N THR A 6 17.00 -7.19 -39.73
CA THR A 6 15.85 -6.37 -40.14
C THR A 6 14.97 -5.95 -38.95
N ILE A 7 14.98 -6.69 -37.85
CA ILE A 7 14.09 -6.46 -36.70
C ILE A 7 14.52 -5.23 -35.86
N CYS A 8 15.82 -4.95 -35.76
CA CYS A 8 16.34 -3.80 -35.01
C CYS A 8 16.24 -2.44 -35.75
N ALA A 9 15.64 -2.40 -36.94
CA ALA A 9 15.59 -1.21 -37.80
C ALA A 9 14.19 -0.55 -37.90
N GLY A 10 13.17 -1.08 -37.23
CA GLY A 10 11.76 -0.68 -37.42
C GLY A 10 11.30 0.60 -36.70
N ILE A 11 12.13 1.22 -35.86
CA ILE A 11 11.72 2.29 -34.93
C ILE A 11 12.30 3.68 -35.29
N LEU A 12 13.19 3.77 -36.30
CA LEU A 12 13.77 5.05 -36.74
C LEU A 12 13.36 5.44 -38.18
N THR A 13 13.08 6.73 -38.34
CA THR A 13 12.83 7.51 -39.58
C THR A 13 11.62 7.15 -40.46
N LEU A 14 10.47 7.76 -40.13
CA LEU A 14 9.60 8.42 -41.12
C LEU A 14 9.25 9.84 -40.63
N LEU A 15 9.69 10.87 -41.35
CA LEU A 15 9.64 12.28 -40.91
C LEU A 15 8.80 13.17 -41.84
N THR A 16 7.91 13.96 -41.22
CA THR A 16 7.45 15.32 -41.60
C THR A 16 6.87 15.61 -42.99
N SER A 17 5.66 16.20 -43.03
CA SER A 17 5.30 17.28 -43.98
C SER A 17 4.15 18.17 -43.43
N THR A 18 4.53 19.33 -42.90
CA THR A 18 3.82 20.64 -42.85
C THR A 18 2.32 20.78 -43.18
N LEU A 19 1.60 21.53 -42.32
CA LEU A 19 0.82 22.72 -42.71
C LEU A 19 0.67 23.67 -41.49
N ALA A 20 0.55 24.99 -41.70
CA ALA A 20 0.63 25.99 -40.63
C ALA A 20 -0.28 27.22 -40.87
N LEU A 21 -0.71 27.87 -39.78
CA LEU A 21 -1.18 29.28 -39.74
C LEU A 21 -0.86 29.91 -38.35
N PRO A 22 -0.73 31.26 -38.24
CA PRO A 22 -0.04 31.89 -37.11
C PRO A 22 -0.92 32.58 -36.04
N GLN A 23 -0.31 32.84 -34.88
CA GLN A 23 -0.71 33.80 -33.85
C GLN A 23 0.52 34.63 -33.41
N PRO A 24 0.36 35.83 -32.83
CA PRO A 24 1.36 36.91 -32.95
C PRO A 24 2.54 36.85 -31.96
N GLU A 25 3.66 37.45 -32.38
CA GLU A 25 4.85 37.68 -31.55
C GLU A 25 4.60 38.71 -30.42
N PRO A 26 5.06 38.44 -29.18
CA PRO A 26 5.38 39.47 -28.21
C PRO A 26 6.64 40.25 -28.62
N LEU A 27 6.72 41.53 -28.25
CA LEU A 27 7.88 42.38 -28.53
C LEU A 27 9.16 41.85 -27.86
N PRO A 28 10.34 41.97 -28.51
CA PRO A 28 11.60 41.45 -27.97
C PRO A 28 12.06 42.28 -26.76
N LEU A 29 12.25 41.60 -25.62
CA LEU A 29 13.05 42.11 -24.51
C LEU A 29 14.56 42.05 -24.85
N PRO A 30 15.42 42.80 -24.15
CA PRO A 30 16.84 42.92 -24.50
C PRO A 30 17.56 41.57 -24.49
N GLN A 31 18.33 41.29 -25.54
CA GLN A 31 19.18 40.09 -25.62
C GLN A 31 20.36 40.19 -24.64
N HIS A 32 20.15 39.75 -23.40
CA HIS A 32 21.24 39.26 -22.57
C HIS A 32 21.88 38.06 -23.29
N LYS A 33 23.21 37.94 -23.22
CA LYS A 33 23.94 36.88 -23.93
C LYS A 33 23.80 35.56 -23.18
N HIS A 34 22.65 34.90 -23.37
CA HIS A 34 22.38 33.57 -22.85
C HIS A 34 23.55 32.59 -23.10
N HIS A 35 23.78 31.69 -22.15
CA HIS A 35 24.70 30.57 -22.32
C HIS A 35 24.39 29.83 -23.63
N LYS A 36 25.41 29.65 -24.47
CA LYS A 36 25.24 28.99 -25.77
C LYS A 36 25.19 27.47 -25.57
N ALA A 37 24.33 26.81 -26.33
CA ALA A 37 24.41 25.37 -26.54
C ALA A 37 25.84 24.97 -26.96
N ASP A 38 26.38 23.92 -26.36
CA ASP A 38 27.72 23.39 -26.66
C ASP A 38 27.57 22.10 -27.48
N PRO A 39 27.72 22.15 -28.82
CA PRO A 39 27.56 20.98 -29.68
C PRO A 39 28.69 19.95 -29.52
N SER A 40 29.69 20.20 -28.67
CA SER A 40 30.71 19.19 -28.31
C SER A 40 30.28 18.27 -27.16
N LYS A 41 29.23 18.65 -26.40
CA LYS A 41 28.69 17.89 -25.26
C LYS A 41 27.46 17.09 -25.70
N VAL A 42 27.41 15.80 -25.33
CA VAL A 42 26.40 14.84 -25.83
C VAL A 42 25.48 14.27 -24.74
N GLY A 43 25.86 14.50 -23.48
CA GLY A 43 25.12 14.06 -22.31
C GLY A 43 25.72 14.64 -21.02
N TYR A 44 25.37 14.03 -19.90
CA TYR A 44 25.67 14.51 -18.56
C TYR A 44 26.03 13.35 -17.63
N LEU A 45 27.01 13.59 -16.77
CA LEU A 45 27.43 12.71 -15.68
C LEU A 45 26.92 13.29 -14.36
N ASN A 46 26.01 12.58 -13.69
CA ASN A 46 25.56 12.87 -12.33
C ASN A 46 26.44 12.11 -11.32
N LEU A 47 27.25 12.85 -10.57
CA LEU A 47 27.93 12.41 -9.35
C LEU A 47 26.96 12.52 -8.18
N TYR A 48 26.80 11.45 -7.39
CA TYR A 48 25.93 11.45 -6.22
C TYR A 48 26.45 10.50 -5.14
N TRP A 49 25.82 10.51 -3.96
CA TRP A 49 26.09 9.54 -2.89
C TRP A 49 24.80 8.83 -2.44
N LYS A 50 24.93 7.76 -1.65
CA LYS A 50 23.79 6.98 -1.13
C LYS A 50 23.82 6.84 0.39
N THR A 51 22.65 6.81 1.01
CA THR A 51 22.48 6.67 2.47
C THR A 51 22.67 5.24 3.00
N VAL A 52 23.11 4.29 2.18
CA VAL A 52 23.28 2.87 2.59
C VAL A 52 24.73 2.50 2.92
N ASP A 53 25.68 3.24 2.36
CA ASP A 53 27.12 2.99 2.42
C ASP A 53 27.96 4.29 2.35
N GLU A 54 27.30 5.46 2.34
CA GLU A 54 27.86 6.82 2.33
C GLU A 54 29.12 6.95 1.44
N SER A 55 29.00 6.47 0.20
CA SER A 55 30.05 6.42 -0.83
C SER A 55 29.62 7.11 -2.12
N ILE A 56 30.56 7.37 -3.03
CA ILE A 56 30.33 8.08 -4.30
C ILE A 56 29.87 7.14 -5.41
N TYR A 57 28.88 7.58 -6.20
CA TYR A 57 28.28 6.88 -7.33
C TYR A 57 28.17 7.77 -8.58
N TYR A 58 27.96 7.15 -9.74
CA TYR A 58 27.72 7.82 -11.02
C TYR A 58 26.43 7.35 -11.71
N ALA A 59 25.81 8.27 -12.45
CA ALA A 59 24.74 7.98 -13.41
C ALA A 59 24.91 8.84 -14.68
N LEU A 60 24.48 8.35 -15.84
CA LEU A 60 24.52 9.08 -17.12
C LEU A 60 23.11 9.43 -17.61
N SER A 61 22.97 10.63 -18.17
CA SER A 61 21.84 11.02 -19.04
C SER A 61 22.36 11.59 -20.36
N ASN A 62 21.52 11.66 -21.40
CA ASN A 62 21.93 12.12 -22.73
C ASN A 62 21.15 13.37 -23.17
N ASN A 63 21.60 14.04 -24.23
CA ASN A 63 20.99 15.27 -24.72
C ASN A 63 19.51 15.19 -25.11
N SER A 64 18.94 14.00 -25.38
CA SER A 64 17.52 13.84 -25.71
C SER A 64 16.62 13.77 -24.48
N ASP A 65 17.16 13.32 -23.33
CA ASP A 65 16.52 13.38 -22.02
C ASP A 65 17.55 13.70 -20.93
N PRO A 66 17.87 15.00 -20.73
CA PRO A 66 18.87 15.43 -19.74
C PRO A 66 18.55 15.06 -18.29
N LEU A 67 17.31 14.64 -17.99
CA LEU A 67 16.82 14.34 -16.66
C LEU A 67 16.54 12.84 -16.45
N ASN A 68 16.96 11.98 -17.37
CA ASN A 68 16.91 10.52 -17.21
C ASN A 68 18.30 9.96 -16.89
N PHE A 69 18.71 10.08 -15.62
CA PHE A 69 20.00 9.62 -15.12
C PHE A 69 19.98 8.13 -14.77
N VAL A 70 20.60 7.30 -15.62
CA VAL A 70 20.74 5.86 -15.45
C VAL A 70 22.04 5.54 -14.68
N PRO A 71 22.00 4.86 -13.52
CA PRO A 71 23.20 4.47 -12.77
C PRO A 71 24.18 3.61 -13.57
N ILE A 72 25.48 3.88 -13.42
CA ILE A 72 26.57 3.17 -14.11
C ILE A 72 27.44 2.38 -13.12
N ASN A 73 28.58 1.82 -13.55
CA ASN A 73 29.49 0.98 -12.76
C ASN A 73 28.78 -0.26 -12.16
N GLY A 74 27.81 -0.81 -12.88
CA GLY A 74 26.95 -1.89 -12.38
C GLY A 74 26.19 -1.56 -11.08
N GLY A 75 25.98 -0.27 -10.77
CA GLY A 75 25.38 0.18 -9.51
C GLY A 75 26.30 0.09 -8.29
N LYS A 76 27.63 0.05 -8.49
CA LYS A 76 28.66 0.06 -7.42
C LYS A 76 29.27 1.46 -7.23
N SER A 77 29.85 1.70 -6.05
CA SER A 77 30.57 2.95 -5.78
C SER A 77 31.80 3.11 -6.69
N ILE A 78 32.10 4.36 -7.05
CA ILE A 78 33.28 4.79 -7.82
C ILE A 78 34.47 4.98 -6.86
N VAL A 79 34.21 5.63 -5.72
CA VAL A 79 35.13 5.69 -4.58
C VAL A 79 34.35 5.62 -3.27
N SER A 80 34.98 5.05 -2.26
CA SER A 80 34.53 5.07 -0.86
C SER A 80 35.68 5.62 -0.01
N PRO A 81 35.43 6.55 0.93
CA PRO A 81 36.49 7.16 1.74
C PRO A 81 37.15 6.16 2.71
N THR A 82 38.46 6.28 2.87
CA THR A 82 39.26 5.49 3.82
C THR A 82 39.76 6.30 5.02
N LEU A 83 39.83 7.63 4.86
CA LEU A 83 40.18 8.60 5.90
C LEU A 83 38.93 9.15 6.63
N GLY A 84 39.15 10.08 7.56
CA GLY A 84 38.08 10.82 8.25
C GLY A 84 37.11 9.93 9.03
N THR A 85 35.83 10.22 8.91
CA THR A 85 34.71 9.41 9.41
C THR A 85 34.50 8.11 8.64
N LYS A 86 35.04 8.01 7.41
CA LYS A 86 34.79 6.95 6.41
C LYS A 86 33.37 6.94 5.83
N ALA A 87 32.71 8.10 5.86
CA ALA A 87 31.49 8.39 5.13
C ALA A 87 31.66 9.69 4.35
N ILE A 88 31.06 9.79 3.16
CA ILE A 88 31.06 11.01 2.36
C ILE A 88 29.66 11.38 1.88
N ARG A 89 29.38 12.68 1.93
CA ARG A 89 28.11 13.30 1.59
C ARG A 89 28.36 14.57 0.78
N ASP A 90 27.31 15.14 0.18
CA ASP A 90 27.28 16.46 -0.48
C ASP A 90 28.41 16.63 -1.52
N VAL A 91 28.30 15.94 -2.66
CA VAL A 91 29.46 15.64 -3.53
C VAL A 91 29.54 16.49 -4.79
N SER A 92 30.70 17.13 -5.02
CA SER A 92 30.99 18.00 -6.16
C SER A 92 32.06 17.43 -7.09
N ILE A 93 31.89 17.62 -8.41
CA ILE A 93 32.90 17.36 -9.44
C ILE A 93 33.22 18.62 -10.28
N ILE A 94 34.51 18.93 -10.40
CA ILE A 94 35.02 20.14 -11.06
C ILE A 94 35.91 19.77 -12.25
N GLU A 95 35.63 20.33 -13.43
CA GLU A 95 36.53 20.32 -14.59
C GLU A 95 37.67 21.33 -14.40
N GLY A 96 38.91 20.87 -14.54
CA GLY A 96 40.10 21.69 -14.34
C GLY A 96 40.28 22.78 -15.40
N VAL A 97 40.76 23.95 -14.98
CA VAL A 97 40.95 25.14 -15.84
C VAL A 97 42.38 25.66 -15.78
N GLY A 98 42.76 26.51 -16.73
CA GLY A 98 44.11 27.07 -16.82
C GLY A 98 45.17 25.97 -17.00
N HIS A 99 46.14 25.90 -16.07
CA HIS A 99 47.19 24.87 -16.04
C HIS A 99 46.67 23.46 -15.73
N ASP A 100 45.46 23.35 -15.17
CA ASP A 100 44.83 22.09 -14.77
C ASP A 100 43.86 21.53 -15.83
N LYS A 101 43.79 22.14 -17.03
CA LYS A 101 42.91 21.69 -18.10
C LYS A 101 43.12 20.20 -18.45
N GLY A 102 42.05 19.41 -18.41
CA GLY A 102 42.12 17.95 -18.56
C GLY A 102 42.53 17.19 -17.29
N LYS A 103 42.29 17.80 -16.12
CA LYS A 103 42.07 17.11 -14.85
C LYS A 103 40.61 17.26 -14.43
N TYR A 104 40.18 16.41 -13.50
CA TYR A 104 38.94 16.55 -12.75
C TYR A 104 39.21 16.36 -11.27
N TYR A 105 38.48 17.09 -10.43
CA TYR A 105 38.55 16.99 -8.98
C TYR A 105 37.18 16.61 -8.43
N MET A 106 37.13 15.62 -7.53
CA MET A 106 35.94 15.25 -6.76
C MET A 106 36.17 15.60 -5.29
N PHE A 107 35.15 16.10 -4.61
CA PHE A 107 35.21 16.40 -3.18
C PHE A 107 33.82 16.36 -2.52
N GLY A 108 33.78 16.34 -1.19
CA GLY A 108 32.55 16.26 -0.41
C GLY A 108 32.76 16.37 1.10
N THR A 109 31.65 16.40 1.84
CA THR A 109 31.58 16.49 3.30
C THR A 109 32.10 15.21 3.98
N ASP A 110 32.97 15.36 4.97
CA ASP A 110 33.37 14.28 5.89
C ASP A 110 32.40 14.19 7.08
N LEU A 111 31.37 13.35 6.94
CA LEU A 111 30.31 13.16 7.94
C LEU A 111 29.64 11.78 7.81
N ASP A 112 29.96 10.89 8.75
CA ASP A 112 29.08 9.78 9.16
C ASP A 112 28.05 10.37 10.13
N ILE A 113 26.76 10.34 9.79
CA ILE A 113 25.70 10.91 10.64
C ILE A 113 25.18 9.91 11.70
N ASP A 114 25.26 8.61 11.42
CA ASP A 114 24.69 7.54 12.26
C ASP A 114 25.53 7.23 13.51
N THR A 115 26.83 7.54 13.50
CA THR A 115 27.72 7.51 14.67
C THR A 115 27.70 8.80 15.51
N THR A 116 26.92 9.81 15.11
CA THR A 116 26.85 11.12 15.76
C THR A 116 25.41 11.61 15.90
N ASN A 117 25.18 12.92 15.95
CA ASN A 117 23.88 13.56 15.78
C ASN A 117 24.07 15.00 15.29
N TRP A 118 23.02 15.64 14.78
CA TRP A 118 23.10 16.98 14.18
C TRP A 118 23.66 18.08 15.10
N ASP A 119 23.29 18.13 16.39
CA ASP A 119 23.87 19.13 17.30
C ASP A 119 25.38 18.91 17.46
N LYS A 120 25.79 17.67 17.79
CA LYS A 120 27.21 17.31 17.89
C LYS A 120 27.96 17.54 16.58
N ALA A 121 27.34 17.27 15.42
CA ALA A 121 27.95 17.49 14.11
C ALA A 121 28.11 18.99 13.78
N THR A 122 27.22 19.88 14.23
CA THR A 122 27.38 21.35 14.11
C THR A 122 28.30 21.99 15.16
N ARG A 123 28.84 21.20 16.09
CA ARG A 123 29.75 21.65 17.17
C ARG A 123 31.14 21.04 17.04
N ASN A 124 31.22 19.76 16.72
CA ASN A 124 32.43 18.94 16.76
C ASN A 124 32.44 17.97 15.56
N GLY A 125 31.95 18.42 14.40
CA GLY A 125 32.06 17.72 13.13
C GLY A 125 33.45 17.87 12.50
N SER A 126 33.63 17.28 11.31
CA SER A 126 34.88 17.47 10.57
C SER A 126 35.05 18.91 10.11
N ARG A 127 36.28 19.40 10.16
CA ARG A 127 36.70 20.68 9.56
C ARG A 127 37.45 20.47 8.23
N GLY A 128 37.38 19.26 7.69
CA GLY A 128 38.02 18.87 6.45
C GLY A 128 37.04 18.59 5.32
N ILE A 129 37.50 18.83 4.10
CA ILE A 129 36.87 18.35 2.87
C ILE A 129 37.66 17.14 2.35
N PHE A 130 36.97 16.09 1.92
CA PHE A 130 37.61 15.04 1.12
C PHE A 130 37.96 15.61 -0.26
N VAL A 131 39.06 15.16 -0.87
CA VAL A 131 39.39 15.45 -2.28
C VAL A 131 40.05 14.24 -2.96
N TRP A 132 39.69 13.98 -4.21
CA TRP A 132 40.40 13.09 -5.15
C TRP A 132 40.68 13.83 -6.48
N GLU A 133 41.64 13.32 -7.26
CA GLU A 133 41.95 13.81 -8.60
C GLU A 133 41.99 12.70 -9.66
N SER A 134 41.50 13.02 -10.86
CA SER A 134 41.42 12.15 -12.05
C SER A 134 41.82 12.93 -13.32
N ARG A 135 42.02 12.21 -14.43
CA ARG A 135 42.22 12.76 -15.79
C ARG A 135 41.24 12.22 -16.84
N ASP A 136 40.49 11.18 -16.51
CA ASP A 136 39.61 10.43 -17.41
C ASP A 136 38.17 10.29 -16.88
N LEU A 137 37.88 10.81 -15.68
CA LEU A 137 36.64 10.64 -14.91
C LEU A 137 36.42 9.22 -14.35
N ILE A 138 37.28 8.25 -14.67
CA ILE A 138 37.14 6.85 -14.24
C ILE A 138 38.06 6.57 -13.06
N HIS A 139 39.36 6.83 -13.23
CA HIS A 139 40.38 6.50 -12.25
C HIS A 139 40.60 7.67 -11.30
N TRP A 140 40.23 7.48 -10.04
CA TRP A 140 40.32 8.47 -8.98
C TRP A 140 41.44 8.15 -8.01
N THR A 141 42.31 9.13 -7.76
CA THR A 141 43.54 8.94 -6.98
C THR A 141 43.77 10.08 -6.00
N GLY A 142 44.70 9.89 -5.06
CA GLY A 142 45.16 10.97 -4.18
C GLY A 142 44.11 11.41 -3.15
N GLU A 143 43.38 10.45 -2.55
CA GLU A 143 42.49 10.71 -1.41
C GLU A 143 43.19 11.55 -0.35
N ARG A 144 42.56 12.65 0.04
CA ARG A 144 43.03 13.55 1.10
C ARG A 144 41.85 14.17 1.82
N LEU A 145 41.94 14.23 3.15
CA LEU A 145 41.04 15.02 3.98
C LEU A 145 41.74 16.34 4.33
N VAL A 146 41.45 17.41 3.60
CA VAL A 146 42.12 18.71 3.76
C VAL A 146 41.34 19.57 4.74
N THR A 147 41.93 19.87 5.91
CA THR A 147 41.34 20.79 6.89
C THR A 147 41.39 22.23 6.34
N VAL A 148 40.23 22.88 6.21
CA VAL A 148 40.11 24.22 5.60
C VAL A 148 39.69 25.33 6.57
N GLU A 149 39.19 25.00 7.76
CA GLU A 149 38.84 25.96 8.82
C GLU A 149 39.63 25.74 10.12
N ASP A 150 39.82 26.82 10.89
CA ASP A 150 40.55 26.78 12.17
C ASP A 150 39.73 26.17 13.32
N ALA A 151 40.33 26.12 14.51
CA ALA A 151 39.76 25.41 15.66
C ALA A 151 38.43 26.00 16.19
N THR A 152 38.04 27.21 15.78
CA THR A 152 36.77 27.84 16.20
C THR A 152 35.55 27.42 15.38
N ALA A 153 35.75 26.70 14.27
CA ALA A 153 34.67 26.18 13.44
C ALA A 153 34.11 24.85 13.99
N GLY A 154 32.80 24.71 14.01
CA GLY A 154 32.11 23.48 14.44
C GLY A 154 32.07 22.38 13.38
N MET A 155 32.12 22.75 12.10
CA MET A 155 32.07 21.85 10.94
C MET A 155 32.46 22.53 9.62
N VAL A 156 32.65 21.74 8.57
CA VAL A 156 32.76 22.15 7.17
C VAL A 156 31.88 21.22 6.33
N TRP A 157 30.82 21.74 5.71
CA TRP A 157 29.80 20.97 4.98
C TRP A 157 29.53 21.52 3.58
N ALA A 158 29.02 20.66 2.68
CA ALA A 158 28.62 20.97 1.31
C ALA A 158 29.67 21.78 0.51
N PRO A 159 30.87 21.22 0.27
CA PRO A 159 31.91 21.91 -0.48
C PRO A 159 31.64 21.87 -2.00
N ASP A 160 31.56 23.04 -2.63
CA ASP A 160 31.60 23.19 -4.10
C ASP A 160 32.70 24.21 -4.50
N ALA A 161 33.06 24.30 -5.79
CA ALA A 161 34.06 25.27 -6.25
C ALA A 161 33.82 25.83 -7.65
N ILE A 162 34.23 27.08 -7.85
CA ILE A 162 34.14 27.80 -9.12
C ILE A 162 35.44 28.51 -9.45
N TRP A 163 35.80 28.58 -10.74
CA TRP A 163 37.00 29.30 -11.18
C TRP A 163 36.81 30.81 -11.14
N ASP A 164 37.56 31.46 -10.24
CA ASP A 164 37.66 32.92 -10.17
C ASP A 164 38.73 33.42 -11.15
N ALA A 165 38.27 33.90 -12.30
CA ALA A 165 39.11 34.47 -13.34
C ALA A 165 39.84 35.77 -12.95
N LYS A 166 39.47 36.43 -11.84
CA LYS A 166 40.18 37.61 -11.32
C LYS A 166 41.32 37.22 -10.37
N ALA A 167 41.21 36.07 -9.71
CA ALA A 167 42.24 35.52 -8.82
C ALA A 167 43.15 34.47 -9.48
N GLU A 168 42.80 34.02 -10.70
CA GLU A 168 43.42 32.90 -11.43
C GLU A 168 43.49 31.61 -10.59
N LYS A 169 42.42 31.34 -9.82
CA LYS A 169 42.30 30.27 -8.83
C LYS A 169 40.87 29.75 -8.73
N TYR A 170 40.71 28.54 -8.21
CA TYR A 170 39.41 28.04 -7.77
C TYR A 170 39.05 28.73 -6.45
N MET A 171 37.89 29.38 -6.40
CA MET A 171 37.19 29.69 -5.15
C MET A 171 36.45 28.42 -4.72
N VAL A 172 36.87 27.83 -3.61
CA VAL A 172 36.17 26.69 -2.97
C VAL A 172 35.34 27.26 -1.82
N HIS A 173 34.09 26.83 -1.67
CA HIS A 173 33.19 27.33 -0.64
C HIS A 173 32.41 26.23 0.06
N TRP A 174 32.05 26.46 1.32
CA TRP A 174 31.38 25.49 2.20
C TRP A 174 30.54 26.21 3.27
N ALA A 175 29.60 25.49 3.88
CA ALA A 175 28.88 25.95 5.06
C ALA A 175 29.69 25.67 6.33
N SER A 176 29.67 26.62 7.28
CA SER A 176 30.30 26.47 8.60
C SER A 176 29.62 27.34 9.66
N ARG A 177 29.88 27.03 10.94
CA ARG A 177 29.37 27.73 12.13
C ARG A 177 30.50 27.91 13.12
N PHE A 178 30.62 29.09 13.74
CA PHE A 178 31.74 29.44 14.60
C PHE A 178 31.33 29.56 16.07
N TYR A 179 32.28 29.28 16.96
CA TYR A 179 32.17 29.44 18.41
C TYR A 179 33.27 30.39 18.91
N ALA A 180 33.28 30.72 20.21
CA ALA A 180 34.27 31.64 20.75
C ALA A 180 35.63 30.95 20.96
N GLU A 181 36.74 31.66 20.72
CA GLU A 181 38.10 31.17 21.02
C GLU A 181 38.28 30.77 22.51
N SER A 182 37.45 31.30 23.40
CA SER A 182 37.39 30.98 24.83
C SER A 182 36.53 29.76 25.19
N ASP A 183 35.84 29.14 24.22
CA ASP A 183 35.06 27.90 24.36
C ASP A 183 35.59 26.81 23.40
N PRO A 184 36.83 26.32 23.58
CA PRO A 184 37.44 25.32 22.68
C PRO A 184 36.80 23.92 22.75
N GLY A 185 35.70 23.75 23.49
CA GLY A 185 34.84 22.56 23.47
C GLY A 185 33.52 22.75 22.73
N HIS A 186 33.25 23.96 22.21
CA HIS A 186 32.02 24.35 21.51
C HIS A 186 30.75 24.00 22.31
N THR A 187 30.82 24.26 23.62
CA THR A 187 29.80 23.92 24.64
C THR A 187 28.74 25.00 24.82
N GLY A 188 29.06 26.25 24.50
CA GLY A 188 28.18 27.41 24.63
C GLY A 188 27.28 27.62 23.41
N ASN A 189 26.81 28.86 23.25
CA ASN A 189 26.14 29.29 22.02
C ASN A 189 27.16 29.60 20.93
N PRO A 190 26.86 29.34 19.65
CA PRO A 190 27.71 29.77 18.55
C PRO A 190 27.73 31.29 18.42
N VAL A 191 28.82 31.82 17.86
CA VAL A 191 29.05 33.23 17.54
C VAL A 191 28.37 33.61 16.21
N THR A 192 28.10 32.63 15.35
CA THR A 192 27.40 32.80 14.06
C THR A 192 26.21 31.85 13.93
N THR A 193 25.32 32.11 12.97
CA THR A 193 24.50 31.05 12.37
C THR A 193 25.39 30.13 11.51
N ASP A 194 24.78 29.20 10.78
CA ASP A 194 25.48 28.61 9.62
C ASP A 194 25.66 29.70 8.57
N ILE A 195 26.89 29.85 8.07
CA ILE A 195 27.30 30.89 7.12
C ILE A 195 28.15 30.26 6.02
N ILE A 196 28.14 30.86 4.83
CA ILE A 196 28.97 30.38 3.73
C ILE A 196 30.35 31.02 3.80
N ARG A 197 31.36 30.16 3.74
CA ARG A 197 32.79 30.43 3.86
C ARG A 197 33.47 30.06 2.56
N TYR A 198 34.63 30.65 2.29
CA TYR A 198 35.42 30.35 1.09
C TYR A 198 36.92 30.52 1.30
N ALA A 199 37.70 29.83 0.48
CA ALA A 199 39.12 30.08 0.27
C ALA A 199 39.51 29.85 -1.19
N HIS A 200 40.58 30.49 -1.65
CA HIS A 200 41.14 30.25 -2.98
C HIS A 200 42.23 29.17 -2.94
N THR A 201 42.25 28.29 -3.95
CA THR A 201 43.30 27.28 -4.18
C THR A 201 43.69 27.21 -5.65
N SER A 202 44.89 26.69 -5.94
CA SER A 202 45.37 26.37 -7.29
C SER A 202 45.65 24.88 -7.50
N ASP A 203 45.48 24.04 -6.46
CA ASP A 203 45.91 22.63 -6.43
C ASP A 203 45.00 21.70 -5.59
N PHE A 204 43.97 22.27 -4.92
CA PHE A 204 43.12 21.60 -3.92
C PHE A 204 43.92 20.87 -2.82
N LYS A 205 45.08 21.43 -2.44
CA LYS A 205 46.00 20.92 -1.41
C LYS A 205 46.47 22.06 -0.50
N THR A 206 46.71 23.25 -1.07
CA THR A 206 47.03 24.49 -0.37
C THR A 206 45.92 25.53 -0.60
N PHE A 207 45.47 26.16 0.48
CA PHE A 207 44.34 27.08 0.50
C PHE A 207 44.76 28.42 1.12
N THR A 208 44.18 29.53 0.68
CA THR A 208 44.27 30.80 1.43
C THR A 208 43.58 30.69 2.78
N ARG A 209 43.86 31.62 3.71
CA ARG A 209 43.04 31.73 4.93
C ARG A 209 41.56 31.93 4.52
N PRO A 210 40.61 31.19 5.12
CA PRO A 210 39.21 31.29 4.75
C PRO A 210 38.57 32.62 5.18
N GLN A 211 37.64 33.08 4.35
CA GLN A 211 36.89 34.32 4.49
C GLN A 211 35.37 34.03 4.40
N THR A 212 34.54 34.95 4.86
CA THR A 212 33.07 34.81 4.77
C THR A 212 32.58 35.30 3.41
N TYR A 213 31.77 34.48 2.73
CA TYR A 213 31.14 34.81 1.44
C TYR A 213 29.69 35.28 1.61
N ILE A 214 28.90 34.58 2.45
CA ILE A 214 27.49 34.94 2.73
C ILE A 214 27.20 34.75 4.22
N ASP A 215 26.69 35.80 4.86
CA ASP A 215 26.32 35.80 6.28
C ASP A 215 25.19 36.81 6.51
N HIS A 216 23.97 36.31 6.73
CA HIS A 216 22.78 37.13 6.98
C HIS A 216 22.58 37.48 8.47
N LYS A 217 23.50 37.09 9.36
CA LYS A 217 23.51 37.31 10.83
C LYS A 217 22.31 36.76 11.62
N THR A 218 21.26 36.30 10.94
CA THR A 218 19.91 36.08 11.50
C THR A 218 19.26 34.79 11.01
N SER A 219 19.78 34.17 9.96
CA SER A 219 19.29 32.93 9.36
C SER A 219 20.49 32.08 8.92
N SER A 220 20.46 30.78 9.23
CA SER A 220 21.42 29.81 8.69
C SER A 220 21.35 29.75 7.16
N ILE A 221 22.52 29.59 6.54
CA ILE A 221 22.71 29.42 5.10
C ILE A 221 23.58 28.19 4.89
N ILE A 222 23.08 27.22 4.13
CA ILE A 222 23.80 26.00 3.74
C ILE A 222 23.62 25.74 2.23
N ASP A 223 24.35 24.74 1.71
CA ASP A 223 24.26 24.23 0.34
C ASP A 223 24.25 25.32 -0.72
N LEU A 224 25.32 26.13 -0.76
CA LEU A 224 25.54 27.08 -1.85
C LEU A 224 25.93 26.33 -3.13
N SER A 225 25.41 26.78 -4.27
CA SER A 225 25.95 26.48 -5.60
C SER A 225 25.86 27.70 -6.51
N ILE A 226 26.70 27.76 -7.56
CA ILE A 226 26.85 28.95 -8.41
C ILE A 226 26.87 28.58 -9.90
N LEU A 227 25.85 29.03 -10.63
CA LEU A 227 25.77 28.93 -12.09
C LEU A 227 26.35 30.19 -12.74
N ARG A 228 27.44 30.05 -13.50
CA ARG A 228 27.99 31.13 -14.34
C ARG A 228 27.17 31.27 -15.62
N VAL A 229 26.77 32.50 -15.95
CA VAL A 229 26.02 32.85 -17.17
C VAL A 229 26.93 33.46 -18.23
N ASP A 230 27.78 34.41 -17.83
CA ASP A 230 28.82 35.02 -18.67
C ASP A 230 30.08 35.35 -17.84
N ASP A 231 30.91 36.30 -18.25
CA ASP A 231 32.13 36.69 -17.53
C ASP A 231 31.87 37.54 -16.27
N ASN A 232 30.73 38.22 -16.21
CA ASN A 232 30.29 39.06 -15.09
C ASN A 232 28.92 38.66 -14.52
N THR A 233 28.06 37.97 -15.28
CA THR A 233 26.76 37.49 -14.78
C THR A 233 26.87 36.10 -14.16
N PHE A 234 26.41 35.99 -12.91
CA PHE A 234 26.35 34.75 -12.12
C PHE A 234 25.00 34.66 -11.42
N VAL A 235 24.49 33.44 -11.25
CA VAL A 235 23.31 33.12 -10.42
C VAL A 235 23.74 32.16 -9.33
N ARG A 236 23.31 32.38 -8.09
CA ARG A 236 23.60 31.49 -6.96
C ARG A 236 22.33 30.98 -6.30
N PHE A 237 22.40 29.75 -5.81
CA PHE A 237 21.31 29.06 -5.11
C PHE A 237 21.81 28.65 -3.73
N TYR A 238 20.97 28.80 -2.71
CA TYR A 238 21.31 28.35 -1.35
C TYR A 238 20.07 28.03 -0.52
N VAL A 239 20.24 27.11 0.43
CA VAL A 239 19.21 26.76 1.40
C VAL A 239 19.21 27.79 2.53
N SER A 240 18.06 28.43 2.74
CA SER A 240 17.81 29.23 3.95
C SER A 240 16.31 29.37 4.19
N ASN A 241 15.89 29.31 5.46
CA ASN A 241 14.48 29.26 5.87
C ASN A 241 13.70 28.09 5.21
N SER A 242 14.32 26.91 5.14
CA SER A 242 13.75 25.64 4.66
C SER A 242 13.24 25.62 3.20
N ARG A 243 13.79 26.50 2.36
CA ARG A 243 13.56 26.57 0.90
C ARG A 243 14.86 26.87 0.16
N ILE A 244 14.88 26.64 -1.15
CA ILE A 244 15.92 27.16 -2.04
C ILE A 244 15.66 28.64 -2.31
N ASN A 245 16.67 29.47 -2.10
CA ASN A 245 16.69 30.89 -2.46
C ASN A 245 17.58 31.07 -3.70
N VAL A 246 17.33 32.11 -4.49
CA VAL A 246 18.06 32.42 -5.71
C VAL A 246 18.44 33.89 -5.72
N GLU A 247 19.68 34.20 -6.13
CA GLU A 247 20.19 35.55 -6.26
C GLU A 247 21.06 35.68 -7.53
N VAL A 248 21.14 36.88 -8.06
CA VAL A 248 21.86 37.19 -9.31
C VAL A 248 22.89 38.30 -9.04
N SER A 249 24.05 38.21 -9.67
CA SER A 249 25.03 39.29 -9.79
C SER A 249 25.28 39.55 -11.27
N HIS A 250 25.42 40.83 -11.64
CA HIS A 250 25.89 41.27 -12.97
C HIS A 250 27.28 41.94 -12.93
N THR A 251 27.94 41.94 -11.77
CA THR A 251 29.24 42.60 -11.53
C THR A 251 30.35 41.61 -11.13
N GLY A 252 30.06 40.31 -11.22
CA GLY A 252 30.97 39.19 -11.01
C GLY A 252 30.71 38.39 -9.72
N LEU A 253 31.48 37.33 -9.53
CA LEU A 253 31.41 36.39 -8.40
C LEU A 253 31.45 37.08 -7.01
N PHE A 254 32.27 38.12 -6.88
CA PHE A 254 32.38 38.98 -5.68
C PHE A 254 31.76 40.37 -5.89
N GLY A 255 30.76 40.46 -6.78
CA GLY A 255 30.01 41.68 -7.07
C GLY A 255 28.78 41.87 -6.17
N ASP A 256 27.94 42.83 -6.55
CA ASP A 256 26.65 43.11 -5.93
C ASP A 256 25.64 42.01 -6.30
N TRP A 257 25.11 41.33 -5.28
CA TRP A 257 24.08 40.30 -5.42
C TRP A 257 22.70 40.86 -5.07
N PHE A 258 21.68 40.51 -5.87
CA PHE A 258 20.29 40.88 -5.62
C PHE A 258 19.36 39.67 -5.78
N THR A 259 18.28 39.63 -4.99
CA THR A 259 17.18 38.69 -5.20
C THR A 259 16.33 39.16 -6.40
N PRO A 260 16.16 38.35 -7.46
CA PRO A 260 15.28 38.68 -8.58
C PRO A 260 13.80 38.52 -8.20
N SER A 261 12.89 38.80 -9.13
CA SER A 261 11.44 38.72 -8.90
C SER A 261 10.85 37.30 -9.02
N GLY A 262 11.53 36.40 -9.73
CA GLY A 262 11.19 34.98 -9.78
C GLY A 262 11.74 34.20 -8.59
N ILE A 263 11.24 32.97 -8.42
CA ILE A 263 11.63 32.05 -7.36
C ILE A 263 11.79 30.63 -7.91
N VAL A 264 12.51 29.79 -7.16
CA VAL A 264 12.40 28.32 -7.30
C VAL A 264 11.06 27.90 -6.68
N GLN A 265 10.04 27.68 -7.52
CA GLN A 265 8.69 27.37 -7.08
C GLN A 265 8.64 26.02 -6.33
N ASP A 266 7.75 25.86 -5.36
CA ASP A 266 7.52 24.61 -4.60
C ASP A 266 8.78 23.99 -3.92
N SER A 267 9.87 24.74 -3.82
CA SER A 267 11.19 24.31 -3.30
C SER A 267 11.27 24.17 -1.76
N THR A 268 10.13 24.10 -1.08
CA THR A 268 10.08 23.91 0.38
C THR A 268 10.29 22.43 0.71
N HIS A 269 11.11 22.13 1.72
CA HIS A 269 11.58 20.77 2.04
C HIS A 269 12.57 20.16 1.03
N PHE A 270 13.24 21.01 0.23
CA PHE A 270 14.37 20.61 -0.60
C PHE A 270 15.68 21.28 -0.12
N GLU A 271 16.77 20.54 -0.26
CA GLU A 271 18.15 20.92 0.09
C GLU A 271 19.10 20.60 -1.08
N GLY A 272 20.39 20.86 -0.96
CA GLY A 272 21.39 20.50 -1.99
C GLY A 272 21.08 20.94 -3.44
N PRO A 273 20.89 22.24 -3.74
CA PRO A 273 20.56 22.72 -5.08
C PRO A 273 21.75 22.65 -6.04
N TYR A 274 21.66 21.89 -7.13
CA TYR A 274 22.69 21.82 -8.18
C TYR A 274 22.19 22.28 -9.56
N PRO A 275 22.65 23.44 -10.08
CA PRO A 275 22.26 23.96 -11.39
C PRO A 275 23.19 23.50 -12.52
N PHE A 276 22.64 23.17 -13.70
CA PHE A 276 23.43 22.90 -14.90
C PHE A 276 22.74 23.37 -16.19
N TRP A 277 23.54 23.70 -17.21
CA TRP A 277 23.04 24.17 -18.51
C TRP A 277 22.53 23.04 -19.40
N ASP A 278 21.50 23.31 -20.21
CA ASP A 278 21.06 22.41 -21.29
C ASP A 278 22.04 22.51 -22.48
N ASN A 279 22.67 21.39 -22.83
CA ASN A 279 23.67 21.31 -23.91
C ASN A 279 23.10 21.71 -25.28
N VAL A 280 21.79 21.58 -25.51
CA VAL A 280 21.13 21.72 -26.82
C VAL A 280 20.40 23.06 -26.94
N THR A 281 19.85 23.57 -25.83
CA THR A 281 18.90 24.69 -25.81
C THR A 281 19.54 25.93 -25.18
N PRO A 282 19.95 26.95 -25.96
CA PRO A 282 20.61 28.14 -25.41
C PRO A 282 19.76 28.83 -24.34
N GLY A 283 20.41 29.23 -23.23
CA GLY A 283 19.77 29.91 -22.11
C GLY A 283 18.88 29.05 -21.20
N LYS A 284 18.62 27.79 -21.56
CA LYS A 284 17.88 26.84 -20.71
C LYS A 284 18.83 26.17 -19.72
N ALA A 285 18.42 26.09 -18.46
CA ALA A 285 19.11 25.39 -17.41
C ALA A 285 18.15 24.52 -16.59
N TYR A 286 18.70 23.48 -16.00
CA TYR A 286 18.05 22.68 -14.97
C TYR A 286 18.62 23.02 -13.60
N LEU A 287 17.83 22.76 -12.57
CA LEU A 287 18.23 22.85 -11.17
C LEU A 287 17.72 21.58 -10.47
N VAL A 288 18.61 20.77 -9.93
CA VAL A 288 18.27 19.50 -9.27
C VAL A 288 18.51 19.65 -7.77
N CYS A 289 17.52 19.32 -6.94
CA CYS A 289 17.61 19.46 -5.49
C CYS A 289 17.31 18.13 -4.77
N ASP A 290 17.95 17.90 -3.64
CA ASP A 290 17.74 16.75 -2.76
C ASP A 290 16.55 16.95 -1.81
N LYS A 291 15.99 15.87 -1.27
CA LYS A 291 14.86 15.90 -0.33
C LYS A 291 15.35 15.90 1.11
N VAL A 292 14.83 16.84 1.89
CA VAL A 292 15.28 17.07 3.28
C VAL A 292 15.10 15.83 4.15
N GLY A 293 16.20 15.37 4.75
CA GLY A 293 16.21 14.30 5.75
C GLY A 293 16.11 12.88 5.18
N SER A 294 15.37 11.98 5.83
CA SER A 294 15.43 10.52 5.56
C SER A 294 14.60 10.04 4.36
N VAL A 295 14.34 10.89 3.36
CA VAL A 295 13.68 10.52 2.10
C VAL A 295 14.71 10.70 0.99
N THR A 296 14.94 9.66 0.19
CA THR A 296 15.91 9.68 -0.91
C THR A 296 15.30 10.21 -2.21
N GLY A 297 16.16 10.53 -3.18
CA GLY A 297 15.78 10.82 -4.56
C GLY A 297 15.61 12.30 -4.84
N LEU A 298 16.45 12.83 -5.74
CA LEU A 298 16.44 14.23 -6.14
C LEU A 298 15.16 14.59 -6.92
N SER A 299 14.93 15.88 -7.13
CA SER A 299 13.85 16.39 -7.99
C SER A 299 14.34 17.57 -8.85
N PRO A 300 13.92 17.65 -10.12
CA PRO A 300 14.39 18.69 -11.05
C PRO A 300 13.40 19.85 -11.25
N TRP A 301 13.98 21.02 -11.47
CA TRP A 301 13.36 22.24 -11.95
C TRP A 301 14.00 22.65 -13.28
N VAL A 302 13.30 23.49 -14.05
CA VAL A 302 13.79 24.06 -15.31
C VAL A 302 13.57 25.57 -15.35
N SER A 303 14.48 26.29 -16.01
CA SER A 303 14.33 27.70 -16.39
C SER A 303 14.85 27.93 -17.82
N THR A 304 14.28 28.91 -18.52
CA THR A 304 14.78 29.43 -19.81
C THR A 304 15.36 30.85 -19.69
N ASP A 305 15.31 31.44 -18.50
CA ASP A 305 16.03 32.65 -18.12
C ASP A 305 16.37 32.57 -16.63
N VAL A 306 17.57 32.06 -16.35
CA VAL A 306 18.07 31.91 -14.97
C VAL A 306 18.21 33.26 -14.24
N THR A 307 18.34 34.38 -14.96
CA THR A 307 18.49 35.71 -14.37
C THR A 307 17.17 36.31 -13.88
N SER A 308 16.03 35.78 -14.35
CA SER A 308 14.73 36.03 -13.74
C SER A 308 14.57 35.40 -12.35
N GLY A 309 15.42 34.42 -11.99
CA GLY A 309 15.27 33.57 -10.81
C GLY A 309 14.08 32.61 -10.84
N LEU A 310 13.23 32.63 -11.88
CA LEU A 310 12.10 31.72 -12.00
C LEU A 310 12.59 30.33 -12.42
N PHE A 311 12.39 29.36 -11.53
CA PHE A 311 12.60 27.94 -11.79
C PHE A 311 11.30 27.18 -11.49
N THR A 312 10.85 26.40 -12.46
CA THR A 312 9.55 25.69 -12.44
C THR A 312 9.78 24.19 -12.29
N PRO A 313 9.05 23.47 -11.40
CA PRO A 313 9.20 22.03 -11.23
C PRO A 313 8.94 21.26 -12.54
N VAL A 314 9.80 20.28 -12.86
CA VAL A 314 9.55 19.33 -13.94
C VAL A 314 8.83 18.12 -13.34
N GLN A 315 7.58 17.90 -13.73
CA GLN A 315 6.77 16.81 -13.19
C GLN A 315 7.17 15.45 -13.78
N GLY A 316 7.08 14.40 -12.97
CA GLY A 316 7.31 13.00 -13.38
C GLY A 316 8.74 12.47 -13.23
N SER A 317 9.75 13.34 -13.06
CA SER A 317 11.18 12.97 -13.09
C SER A 317 11.83 12.92 -11.70
N ALA A 318 11.35 12.03 -10.83
CA ALA A 318 12.03 11.76 -9.55
C ALA A 318 13.30 10.91 -9.78
N LEU A 319 14.47 11.45 -9.41
CA LEU A 319 15.78 10.88 -9.75
C LEU A 319 16.23 9.81 -8.74
N GLY A 320 15.67 8.61 -8.88
CA GLY A 320 16.16 7.40 -8.22
C GLY A 320 16.21 7.49 -6.69
N ASP A 321 17.24 6.86 -6.09
CA ASP A 321 17.60 6.98 -4.68
C ASP A 321 18.73 7.99 -4.43
N HIS A 322 19.04 8.82 -5.42
CA HIS A 322 20.21 9.71 -5.42
C HIS A 322 20.07 10.80 -4.33
N ARG A 323 21.21 11.23 -3.79
CA ARG A 323 21.34 12.33 -2.81
C ARG A 323 22.20 13.48 -3.35
N HIS A 324 22.22 14.59 -2.61
CA HIS A 324 22.93 15.84 -2.92
C HIS A 324 24.28 15.62 -3.60
N GLY A 325 24.37 16.08 -4.85
CA GLY A 325 25.45 15.76 -5.77
C GLY A 325 25.59 16.81 -6.87
N SER A 326 26.24 16.46 -7.98
CA SER A 326 26.65 17.39 -9.03
C SER A 326 26.60 16.79 -10.43
N VAL A 327 26.42 17.64 -11.45
CA VAL A 327 26.17 17.24 -12.85
C VAL A 327 27.16 17.89 -13.81
N LEU A 328 28.02 17.08 -14.43
CA LEU A 328 29.03 17.51 -15.40
C LEU A 328 28.58 17.21 -16.83
N ALA A 329 28.53 18.22 -17.71
CA ALA A 329 28.30 18.00 -19.14
C ALA A 329 29.52 17.31 -19.79
N VAL A 330 29.30 16.20 -20.49
CA VAL A 330 30.36 15.33 -21.05
C VAL A 330 30.41 15.36 -22.58
N THR A 331 31.63 15.38 -23.13
CA THR A 331 31.88 15.19 -24.58
C THR A 331 31.66 13.74 -24.99
N GLN A 332 31.52 13.44 -26.29
CA GLN A 332 31.31 12.06 -26.78
C GLN A 332 32.36 11.09 -26.22
N LYS A 333 33.67 11.41 -26.29
CA LYS A 333 34.72 10.55 -25.72
C LYS A 333 34.56 10.28 -24.22
N GLN A 334 34.12 11.27 -23.45
CA GLN A 334 33.88 11.11 -22.01
C GLN A 334 32.62 10.28 -21.77
N TYR A 335 31.55 10.55 -22.52
CA TYR A 335 30.31 9.79 -22.46
C TYR A 335 30.55 8.31 -22.80
N ASP A 336 31.32 8.02 -23.85
CA ASP A 336 31.67 6.64 -24.25
C ASP A 336 32.51 5.95 -23.18
N ALA A 337 33.50 6.63 -22.60
CA ALA A 337 34.34 6.08 -21.54
C ALA A 337 33.57 5.82 -20.23
N LEU A 338 32.62 6.70 -19.88
CA LEU A 338 31.72 6.49 -18.74
C LEU A 338 30.63 5.45 -19.05
N ALA A 339 30.18 5.37 -20.30
CA ALA A 339 29.29 4.31 -20.76
C ALA A 339 30.01 2.94 -20.81
N ALA A 340 31.34 2.92 -20.92
CA ALA A 340 32.12 1.71 -20.66
C ALA A 340 32.13 1.32 -19.16
N LEU A 341 31.83 2.23 -18.21
CA LEU A 341 31.47 1.82 -16.84
C LEU A 341 30.01 1.34 -16.73
N PHE A 342 29.12 1.77 -17.64
CA PHE A 342 27.77 1.20 -17.76
C PHE A 342 27.80 -0.17 -18.47
N ASP A 343 28.92 -0.55 -19.09
CA ASP A 343 29.02 -1.75 -19.91
C ASP A 343 29.27 -3.01 -19.07
N PRO A 344 28.34 -4.00 -19.07
CA PRO A 344 28.61 -5.32 -18.51
C PRO A 344 29.70 -6.11 -19.27
N PHE A 345 30.25 -5.56 -20.36
CA PHE A 345 31.31 -6.13 -21.21
C PHE A 345 32.54 -5.19 -21.37
N SER A 346 32.75 -4.24 -20.44
CA SER A 346 33.71 -3.13 -20.55
C SER A 346 35.14 -3.49 -20.96
N GLU A 347 35.93 -2.54 -21.47
CA GLU A 347 37.26 -2.87 -22.01
C GLU A 347 38.30 -3.35 -20.97
N GLU A 348 38.03 -3.27 -19.65
CA GLU A 348 38.84 -4.00 -18.65
C GLU A 348 38.39 -5.47 -18.50
N ALA A 349 37.09 -5.77 -18.67
CA ALA A 349 36.60 -7.13 -18.88
C ALA A 349 37.03 -7.68 -20.26
N ALA A 350 37.14 -6.85 -21.29
CA ALA A 350 37.66 -7.24 -22.61
C ALA A 350 39.19 -7.28 -22.68
N ASN A 351 39.93 -6.71 -21.72
CA ASN A 351 41.37 -6.94 -21.55
C ASN A 351 41.70 -8.12 -20.63
N SER A 352 40.73 -8.64 -19.84
CA SER A 352 40.74 -10.07 -19.52
C SER A 352 40.39 -10.96 -20.72
N ASP A 353 40.07 -10.39 -21.89
CA ASP A 353 39.62 -11.15 -23.04
C ASP A 353 40.22 -10.78 -24.42
N SER A 354 41.47 -10.33 -24.40
CA SER A 354 42.35 -10.30 -25.57
C SER A 354 43.08 -11.64 -25.81
N ASP A 355 42.40 -12.77 -25.60
CA ASP A 355 42.59 -13.97 -26.46
C ASP A 355 41.45 -15.03 -26.42
N ALA A 356 40.53 -15.05 -25.43
CA ALA A 356 39.55 -16.14 -25.26
C ALA A 356 38.12 -15.84 -25.81
N SER A 357 37.76 -14.58 -26.03
CA SER A 357 36.43 -14.12 -26.48
C SER A 357 36.02 -14.65 -27.86
N ARG A 358 36.97 -15.22 -28.61
CA ARG A 358 36.73 -15.91 -29.89
C ARG A 358 36.15 -17.32 -29.74
N ASP A 359 36.20 -17.91 -28.54
CA ASP A 359 35.73 -19.27 -28.25
C ASP A 359 34.45 -19.33 -27.37
N ILE A 360 33.84 -18.18 -27.02
CA ILE A 360 32.53 -18.18 -26.34
C ILE A 360 31.43 -18.53 -27.34
N ASP A 361 31.04 -19.80 -27.35
CA ASP A 361 29.89 -20.31 -28.09
C ASP A 361 28.58 -19.81 -27.48
N TRP A 362 27.97 -18.81 -28.12
CA TRP A 362 26.66 -18.25 -27.73
C TRP A 362 25.48 -19.22 -27.91
N SER A 363 25.68 -20.37 -28.57
CA SER A 363 24.71 -21.48 -28.60
C SER A 363 24.86 -22.44 -27.41
N ASN A 364 25.93 -22.33 -26.62
CA ASN A 364 26.16 -23.04 -25.37
C ASN A 364 25.79 -22.14 -24.17
N PRO A 365 24.62 -22.35 -23.53
CA PRO A 365 24.20 -21.49 -22.43
C PRO A 365 25.08 -21.62 -21.18
N ALA A 366 25.81 -22.73 -21.02
CA ALA A 366 26.73 -22.88 -19.90
C ALA A 366 27.84 -21.83 -19.95
N ALA A 367 28.42 -21.58 -21.14
CA ALA A 367 29.48 -20.60 -21.35
C ALA A 367 29.03 -19.16 -21.05
N PHE A 368 27.80 -18.79 -21.41
CA PHE A 368 27.20 -17.51 -21.00
C PHE A 368 27.05 -17.41 -19.48
N PHE A 369 26.59 -18.47 -18.82
CA PHE A 369 26.48 -18.51 -17.36
C PHE A 369 27.81 -18.73 -16.62
N ASP A 370 28.92 -18.98 -17.33
CA ASP A 370 30.29 -18.94 -16.81
C ASP A 370 30.95 -17.55 -16.99
N SER A 371 30.48 -16.72 -17.92
CA SER A 371 31.03 -15.36 -18.16
C SER A 371 30.32 -14.24 -17.40
N ILE A 372 29.09 -14.45 -16.89
CA ILE A 372 28.42 -13.48 -16.00
C ILE A 372 28.89 -13.60 -14.53
N SER A 373 28.63 -12.55 -13.73
CA SER A 373 29.13 -12.45 -12.35
C SER A 373 28.77 -13.66 -11.46
N PRO A 374 29.73 -14.25 -10.71
CA PRO A 374 29.51 -15.44 -9.88
C PRO A 374 28.61 -15.19 -8.64
N HIS A 375 28.11 -13.96 -8.46
CA HIS A 375 27.13 -13.62 -7.43
C HIS A 375 25.67 -13.72 -7.93
N LEU A 376 25.45 -13.94 -9.23
CA LEU A 376 24.11 -14.16 -9.79
C LEU A 376 23.65 -15.62 -9.61
N PRO A 377 22.35 -15.89 -9.39
CA PRO A 377 21.85 -17.26 -9.23
C PRO A 377 21.98 -18.08 -10.52
N ARG A 378 23.00 -18.93 -10.60
CA ARG A 378 23.21 -19.81 -11.76
C ARG A 378 22.10 -20.89 -11.87
N PRO A 379 21.58 -21.19 -13.06
CA PRO A 379 20.71 -22.34 -13.33
C PRO A 379 21.27 -23.66 -12.80
N THR A 380 20.40 -24.65 -12.54
CA THR A 380 20.81 -25.96 -12.02
C THR A 380 21.59 -26.81 -13.01
N SER A 381 21.33 -26.61 -14.31
CA SER A 381 21.90 -27.36 -15.42
C SER A 381 21.56 -26.69 -16.77
N PHE A 382 22.30 -27.07 -17.81
CA PHE A 382 22.12 -26.61 -19.18
C PHE A 382 21.85 -27.81 -20.11
N PRO A 383 20.66 -28.43 -20.03
CA PRO A 383 20.32 -29.63 -20.80
C PRO A 383 20.13 -29.31 -22.27
N THR A 384 20.49 -30.25 -23.14
CA THR A 384 20.18 -30.21 -24.57
C THR A 384 18.68 -30.32 -24.83
N ALA A 385 18.23 -29.85 -25.99
CA ALA A 385 16.82 -29.96 -26.38
C ALA A 385 16.30 -31.41 -26.38
N ASP A 386 17.15 -32.40 -26.69
CA ASP A 386 16.76 -33.81 -26.71
C ASP A 386 16.72 -34.45 -25.31
N GLU A 387 17.59 -34.05 -24.38
CA GLU A 387 17.44 -34.41 -22.96
C GLU A 387 16.15 -33.83 -22.37
N VAL A 388 15.82 -32.57 -22.70
CA VAL A 388 14.56 -31.93 -22.30
C VAL A 388 13.36 -32.65 -22.91
N ARG A 389 13.38 -33.00 -24.20
CA ARG A 389 12.31 -33.80 -24.85
C ARG A 389 12.17 -35.19 -24.22
N GLN A 390 13.28 -35.86 -23.91
CA GLN A 390 13.27 -37.19 -23.31
C GLN A 390 12.68 -37.17 -21.88
N GLU A 391 13.16 -36.26 -21.03
CA GLU A 391 12.67 -36.12 -19.65
C GLU A 391 11.23 -35.62 -19.62
N SER A 392 10.87 -34.65 -20.49
CA SER A 392 9.50 -34.16 -20.63
C SER A 392 8.54 -35.30 -20.99
N ARG A 393 8.80 -36.01 -22.10
CA ARG A 393 7.93 -37.12 -22.56
C ARG A 393 7.84 -38.26 -21.55
N LYS A 394 8.93 -38.56 -20.83
CA LYS A 394 8.98 -39.54 -19.73
C LYS A 394 8.07 -39.12 -18.56
N ARG A 395 8.10 -37.84 -18.15
CA ARG A 395 7.23 -37.33 -17.08
C ARG A 395 5.78 -37.21 -17.53
N ALA A 396 5.52 -36.66 -18.72
CA ALA A 396 4.19 -36.55 -19.32
C ALA A 396 3.50 -37.92 -19.46
N SER A 397 4.22 -38.93 -19.95
CA SER A 397 3.73 -40.33 -20.02
C SER A 397 3.31 -40.84 -18.64
N LYS A 398 4.10 -40.56 -17.61
CA LYS A 398 3.82 -41.01 -16.24
C LYS A 398 2.66 -40.23 -15.61
N ILE A 399 2.61 -38.92 -15.77
CA ILE A 399 1.53 -38.04 -15.29
C ILE A 399 0.19 -38.47 -15.90
N LEU A 400 0.11 -38.62 -17.22
CA LEU A 400 -1.14 -38.97 -17.90
C LEU A 400 -1.58 -40.41 -17.60
N SER A 401 -0.64 -41.33 -17.38
CA SER A 401 -0.93 -42.71 -16.95
C SER A 401 -1.42 -42.79 -15.50
N ASP A 402 -0.79 -42.08 -14.56
CA ASP A 402 -1.25 -42.01 -13.17
C ASP A 402 -2.55 -41.23 -13.02
N TRP A 403 -2.73 -40.15 -13.79
CA TRP A 403 -4.00 -39.42 -13.90
C TRP A 403 -5.13 -40.34 -14.36
N LYS A 404 -4.93 -41.08 -15.47
CA LYS A 404 -5.94 -42.01 -16.00
C LYS A 404 -6.30 -43.09 -14.96
N THR A 405 -5.29 -43.69 -14.33
CA THR A 405 -5.49 -44.72 -13.32
C THR A 405 -6.26 -44.16 -12.11
N LEU A 406 -5.94 -42.94 -11.68
CA LEU A 406 -6.63 -42.26 -10.58
C LEU A 406 -8.07 -41.89 -10.94
N ASN A 407 -8.30 -41.39 -12.16
CA ASN A 407 -9.63 -41.11 -12.71
C ASN A 407 -10.50 -42.39 -12.72
N GLU A 408 -10.02 -43.47 -13.33
CA GLU A 408 -10.75 -44.74 -13.41
C GLU A 408 -11.09 -45.30 -12.02
N ILE A 409 -10.19 -45.16 -11.02
CA ILE A 409 -10.44 -45.55 -9.63
C ILE A 409 -11.49 -44.64 -8.97
N ILE A 410 -11.39 -43.32 -9.09
CA ILE A 410 -12.30 -42.37 -8.44
C ILE A 410 -13.72 -42.53 -8.99
N GLU A 411 -13.88 -42.64 -10.30
CA GLU A 411 -15.17 -42.90 -10.96
C GLU A 411 -15.94 -44.10 -10.37
N ARG A 412 -15.24 -45.12 -9.86
CA ARG A 412 -15.82 -46.37 -9.33
C ARG A 412 -15.93 -46.38 -7.81
N HIS A 413 -15.18 -45.52 -7.12
CA HIS A 413 -14.94 -45.63 -5.68
C HIS A 413 -15.03 -44.34 -4.86
N GLU A 414 -15.35 -43.19 -5.46
CA GLU A 414 -15.31 -41.90 -4.75
C GLU A 414 -16.14 -41.89 -3.44
N GLU A 415 -17.39 -42.35 -3.46
CA GLU A 415 -18.23 -42.42 -2.26
C GLU A 415 -17.61 -43.33 -1.19
N ARG A 416 -17.04 -44.46 -1.61
CA ARG A 416 -16.34 -45.43 -0.75
C ARG A 416 -15.08 -44.81 -0.13
N ILE A 417 -14.32 -44.03 -0.91
CA ILE A 417 -13.14 -43.29 -0.46
C ILE A 417 -13.53 -42.20 0.54
N GLN A 418 -14.50 -41.34 0.20
CA GLN A 418 -14.99 -40.28 1.09
C GLN A 418 -15.48 -40.86 2.42
N LYS A 419 -16.34 -41.90 2.38
CA LYS A 419 -16.87 -42.58 3.58
C LYS A 419 -15.76 -43.14 4.46
N ARG A 420 -14.79 -43.85 3.87
CA ARG A 420 -13.66 -44.44 4.58
C ARG A 420 -12.68 -43.41 5.13
N TRP A 421 -12.43 -42.31 4.42
CA TRP A 421 -11.55 -41.24 4.89
C TRP A 421 -12.16 -40.49 6.09
N ARG A 422 -13.45 -40.11 5.97
CA ARG A 422 -14.20 -39.47 7.05
C ARG A 422 -14.22 -40.34 8.32
N GLN A 423 -14.33 -41.66 8.17
CA GLN A 423 -14.28 -42.64 9.28
C GLN A 423 -12.88 -42.91 9.87
N LYS A 424 -11.76 -42.52 9.22
CA LYS A 424 -10.41 -42.69 9.79
C LYS A 424 -10.13 -41.61 10.84
N THR A 425 -9.55 -42.01 11.97
CA THR A 425 -9.01 -41.09 12.98
C THR A 425 -7.81 -40.30 12.43
N LYS A 426 -7.57 -39.11 13.00
CA LYS A 426 -6.43 -38.22 12.63
C LYS A 426 -5.09 -38.97 12.54
N THR A 427 -4.78 -39.85 13.51
CA THR A 427 -3.58 -40.70 13.50
C THR A 427 -3.54 -41.67 12.30
N LYS A 428 -4.67 -42.31 11.94
CA LYS A 428 -4.74 -43.23 10.79
C LYS A 428 -4.65 -42.48 9.45
N ARG A 429 -5.14 -41.23 9.38
CA ARG A 429 -4.96 -40.34 8.22
C ARG A 429 -3.49 -39.99 8.05
N ARG A 430 -2.85 -39.48 9.11
CA ARG A 430 -1.41 -39.18 9.18
C ARG A 430 -0.51 -40.35 8.77
N GLN A 431 -0.85 -41.58 9.18
CA GLN A 431 -0.11 -42.78 8.77
C GLN A 431 -0.18 -43.01 7.25
N ILE A 432 -1.36 -42.86 6.64
CA ILE A 432 -1.53 -43.02 5.18
C ILE A 432 -0.76 -41.95 4.41
N LEU A 433 -0.88 -40.70 4.85
CA LEU A 433 -0.18 -39.55 4.26
C LEU A 433 1.35 -39.75 4.29
N LEU A 434 1.92 -40.13 5.43
CA LEU A 434 3.36 -40.38 5.56
C LEU A 434 3.84 -41.64 4.81
N SER A 435 2.97 -42.63 4.59
CA SER A 435 3.30 -43.80 3.78
C SER A 435 3.23 -43.55 2.28
N ALA A 436 2.45 -42.54 1.84
CA ALA A 436 2.43 -42.09 0.44
C ALA A 436 3.46 -40.97 0.18
N TRP A 437 3.83 -40.19 1.20
CA TRP A 437 4.80 -39.12 1.16
C TRP A 437 5.70 -39.13 2.41
N PRO A 438 6.82 -39.87 2.37
CA PRO A 438 7.84 -39.80 3.40
C PRO A 438 8.32 -38.35 3.63
N ASN A 439 8.59 -38.00 4.88
CA ASN A 439 9.08 -36.67 5.27
C ASN A 439 8.17 -35.47 4.91
N MET A 440 6.85 -35.68 4.76
CA MET A 440 5.87 -34.59 4.61
C MET A 440 6.00 -33.54 5.74
N SER A 441 5.83 -32.25 5.40
CA SER A 441 5.84 -31.16 6.38
C SER A 441 4.82 -31.39 7.50
N LYS A 442 5.15 -30.96 8.72
CA LYS A 442 4.24 -31.02 9.88
C LYS A 442 3.28 -29.85 9.98
N MET A 443 3.52 -28.76 9.24
CA MET A 443 2.85 -27.47 9.39
C MET A 443 2.35 -26.91 8.06
N HIS A 444 1.31 -26.09 8.13
CA HIS A 444 0.80 -25.23 7.05
C HIS A 444 1.92 -24.32 6.52
N ARG A 445 1.90 -24.03 5.21
CA ARG A 445 2.82 -23.11 4.50
C ARG A 445 4.26 -23.11 5.04
N PRO A 446 4.97 -24.24 4.97
CA PRO A 446 6.33 -24.36 5.50
C PRO A 446 7.35 -23.52 4.69
N ASP A 447 7.02 -23.20 3.44
CA ASP A 447 7.68 -22.22 2.57
C ASP A 447 7.64 -20.80 3.16
N PHE A 448 6.49 -20.39 3.69
CA PHE A 448 6.29 -19.08 4.33
C PHE A 448 7.05 -18.99 5.65
N ASP A 449 7.09 -20.09 6.43
CA ASP A 449 7.94 -20.18 7.62
C ASP A 449 9.43 -20.17 7.29
N ALA A 450 9.85 -20.81 6.21
CA ALA A 450 11.24 -20.78 5.72
C ALA A 450 11.65 -19.37 5.26
N PHE A 451 10.77 -18.67 4.53
CA PHE A 451 10.95 -17.29 4.08
C PHE A 451 11.07 -16.31 5.26
N LYS A 452 10.12 -16.35 6.20
CA LYS A 452 10.12 -15.60 7.46
C LYS A 452 11.39 -15.82 8.29
N LYS A 453 12.03 -16.99 8.16
CA LYS A 453 13.29 -17.36 8.83
C LYS A 453 14.54 -17.17 7.96
N GLY A 454 14.42 -16.53 6.79
CA GLY A 454 15.54 -16.19 5.91
C GLY A 454 16.25 -17.38 5.24
N ARG A 455 15.61 -18.55 5.17
CA ARG A 455 16.23 -19.77 4.63
C ARG A 455 16.26 -19.76 3.10
N ARG A 456 17.40 -20.16 2.51
CA ARG A 456 17.61 -20.25 1.06
C ARG A 456 17.76 -21.72 0.60
N GLU A 457 18.92 -22.07 0.04
CA GLU A 457 19.08 -23.21 -0.87
C GLU A 457 18.90 -24.59 -0.23
N GLU A 458 19.29 -24.78 1.04
CA GLU A 458 19.11 -26.05 1.77
C GLU A 458 17.63 -26.44 1.99
N SER A 459 16.67 -25.64 1.51
CA SER A 459 15.24 -25.78 1.73
C SER A 459 14.39 -25.96 0.45
N ARG A 460 14.96 -26.34 -0.71
CA ARG A 460 14.20 -26.55 -1.97
C ARG A 460 12.91 -27.37 -1.80
N GLU A 461 12.98 -28.51 -1.10
CA GLU A 461 11.81 -29.35 -0.80
C GLU A 461 10.74 -28.61 0.03
N VAL A 462 11.13 -27.75 0.97
CA VAL A 462 10.17 -26.97 1.77
C VAL A 462 9.43 -25.95 0.92
N TYR A 463 10.13 -25.31 -0.02
CA TYR A 463 9.55 -24.32 -0.93
C TYR A 463 8.72 -24.92 -2.06
N LEU A 464 9.04 -26.14 -2.54
CA LEU A 464 8.28 -26.82 -3.60
C LEU A 464 6.88 -27.29 -3.18
N TRP A 465 6.68 -27.55 -1.89
CA TRP A 465 5.50 -28.29 -1.39
C TRP A 465 4.66 -27.50 -0.37
N PRO A 466 4.29 -26.22 -0.62
CA PRO A 466 3.58 -25.36 0.33
C PRO A 466 2.30 -26.00 0.89
N TYR A 467 1.55 -26.67 0.02
CA TYR A 467 0.24 -27.26 0.31
C TYR A 467 0.26 -28.77 0.55
N ILE A 468 1.44 -29.44 0.50
CA ILE A 468 1.58 -30.87 0.80
C ILE A 468 2.16 -31.03 2.20
N ASN A 469 1.31 -30.78 3.20
CA ASN A 469 1.66 -30.83 4.61
C ASN A 469 0.61 -31.60 5.43
N LEU A 470 0.99 -32.02 6.64
CA LEU A 470 0.14 -32.78 7.54
C LEU A 470 -0.96 -31.95 8.22
N GLU A 471 -0.74 -30.67 8.47
CA GLU A 471 -1.69 -29.81 9.20
C GLU A 471 -3.02 -29.69 8.46
N ASP A 472 -2.93 -29.56 7.13
CA ASP A 472 -4.06 -29.48 6.21
C ASP A 472 -4.56 -30.88 5.80
N LEU A 473 -3.70 -31.73 5.28
CA LEU A 473 -4.12 -32.99 4.63
C LEU A 473 -4.63 -34.04 5.62
N GLU A 474 -4.33 -33.95 6.93
CA GLU A 474 -4.90 -34.85 7.94
C GLU A 474 -6.31 -34.43 8.40
N GLN A 475 -6.78 -33.25 7.99
CA GLN A 475 -8.16 -32.82 8.18
C GLN A 475 -9.12 -33.66 7.31
N THR A 476 -10.41 -33.49 7.54
CA THR A 476 -11.44 -34.36 6.93
C THR A 476 -11.67 -34.04 5.45
N ARG A 477 -11.48 -32.78 5.04
CA ARG A 477 -11.87 -32.26 3.72
C ARG A 477 -10.73 -32.14 2.68
N PRO A 478 -9.54 -31.58 2.97
CA PRO A 478 -8.58 -31.18 1.93
C PRO A 478 -8.12 -32.32 1.00
N LEU A 479 -7.78 -33.49 1.53
CA LEU A 479 -7.40 -34.64 0.70
C LEU A 479 -8.55 -35.11 -0.22
N LEU A 480 -9.81 -34.98 0.21
CA LEU A 480 -10.96 -35.37 -0.61
C LEU A 480 -11.20 -34.38 -1.75
N LEU A 481 -11.04 -33.08 -1.49
CA LEU A 481 -11.06 -32.06 -2.55
C LEU A 481 -9.94 -32.30 -3.55
N LEU A 482 -8.70 -32.51 -3.08
CA LEU A 482 -7.54 -32.70 -3.95
C LEU A 482 -7.66 -33.98 -4.81
N LEU A 483 -8.20 -35.07 -4.23
CA LEU A 483 -8.51 -36.29 -4.97
C LEU A 483 -9.57 -36.06 -6.05
N ASN A 484 -10.69 -35.41 -5.72
CA ASN A 484 -11.77 -35.09 -6.66
C ASN A 484 -11.26 -34.19 -7.80
N ALA A 485 -10.68 -33.03 -7.46
CA ALA A 485 -10.20 -32.06 -8.42
C ALA A 485 -9.22 -32.68 -9.43
N ARG A 486 -8.16 -33.34 -8.95
CA ARG A 486 -7.09 -33.89 -9.80
C ARG A 486 -7.51 -35.11 -10.62
N SER A 487 -8.58 -35.82 -10.25
CA SER A 487 -9.04 -37.01 -10.98
C SER A 487 -10.20 -36.75 -11.94
N ARG A 488 -11.01 -35.72 -11.70
CA ARG A 488 -12.12 -35.31 -12.57
C ARG A 488 -11.67 -34.40 -13.71
N HIS A 489 -10.51 -33.75 -13.59
CA HIS A 489 -10.01 -32.75 -14.56
C HIS A 489 -8.62 -33.12 -15.10
N GLN A 490 -8.32 -32.72 -16.34
CA GLN A 490 -7.05 -33.03 -17.03
C GLN A 490 -5.85 -32.34 -16.37
N PRO A 491 -4.61 -32.91 -16.44
CA PRO A 491 -3.43 -32.29 -15.84
C PRO A 491 -3.12 -30.86 -16.30
N TYR A 492 -3.42 -30.52 -17.56
CA TYR A 492 -3.20 -29.16 -18.08
C TYR A 492 -4.05 -28.10 -17.38
N CYS A 493 -5.21 -28.47 -16.81
CA CYS A 493 -6.07 -27.54 -16.05
C CYS A 493 -5.37 -26.98 -14.80
N PHE A 494 -4.30 -27.62 -14.34
CA PHE A 494 -3.52 -27.21 -13.18
C PHE A 494 -2.16 -26.59 -13.53
N ALA A 495 -1.76 -26.55 -14.80
CA ALA A 495 -0.39 -26.23 -15.22
C ALA A 495 0.15 -24.90 -14.64
N HIS A 496 -0.58 -23.80 -14.82
CA HIS A 496 -0.19 -22.50 -14.26
C HIS A 496 -0.25 -22.47 -12.73
N ALA A 497 -1.27 -23.07 -12.13
CA ALA A 497 -1.44 -23.10 -10.68
C ALA A 497 -0.35 -23.93 -9.97
N ASP A 498 0.07 -25.05 -10.55
CA ASP A 498 1.15 -25.89 -10.02
C ASP A 498 2.52 -25.22 -10.13
N TYR A 499 2.79 -24.50 -11.24
CA TYR A 499 4.03 -23.74 -11.39
C TYR A 499 4.08 -22.50 -10.49
N ASN A 500 2.95 -21.83 -10.27
CA ASN A 500 2.85 -20.63 -9.44
C ASN A 500 2.69 -20.92 -7.94
N ALA A 501 2.20 -22.11 -7.54
CA ALA A 501 2.03 -22.48 -6.13
C ALA A 501 3.29 -22.28 -5.25
N PRO A 502 4.52 -22.65 -5.70
CA PRO A 502 5.75 -22.40 -4.95
C PRO A 502 6.42 -21.04 -5.27
N HIS A 503 5.64 -19.96 -5.48
CA HIS A 503 6.16 -18.63 -5.87
C HIS A 503 7.29 -18.11 -4.97
N LEU A 504 7.16 -18.31 -3.65
CA LEU A 504 8.19 -17.95 -2.68
C LEU A 504 9.52 -18.67 -2.93
N GLY A 505 9.48 -19.90 -3.45
CA GLY A 505 10.69 -20.66 -3.82
C GLY A 505 11.40 -20.07 -5.02
N HIS A 506 10.65 -19.64 -6.04
CA HIS A 506 11.21 -18.96 -7.21
C HIS A 506 11.79 -17.59 -6.81
N GLY A 507 11.00 -16.76 -6.12
CA GLY A 507 11.38 -15.39 -5.75
C GLY A 507 12.53 -15.29 -4.74
N THR A 508 12.78 -16.34 -3.93
CA THR A 508 13.95 -16.42 -3.04
C THR A 508 15.18 -17.06 -3.69
N GLY A 509 15.06 -17.60 -4.90
CA GLY A 509 16.09 -18.42 -5.54
C GLY A 509 16.30 -19.79 -4.89
N ALA A 510 15.45 -20.22 -3.95
CA ALA A 510 15.51 -21.54 -3.34
C ALA A 510 15.03 -22.66 -4.29
N ILE A 511 14.22 -22.32 -5.28
CA ILE A 511 13.93 -23.14 -6.46
C ILE A 511 14.67 -22.54 -7.64
N ARG A 512 15.81 -23.14 -7.98
CA ARG A 512 16.52 -22.86 -9.23
C ARG A 512 16.06 -23.85 -10.30
N SER A 513 15.97 -23.37 -11.54
CA SER A 513 15.56 -24.15 -12.71
C SER A 513 16.74 -24.47 -13.62
N ALA A 514 16.59 -25.45 -14.51
CA ALA A 514 17.48 -25.64 -15.65
C ALA A 514 17.31 -24.50 -16.68
N PHE A 515 18.23 -24.33 -17.62
CA PHE A 515 18.14 -23.30 -18.66
C PHE A 515 18.41 -23.87 -20.05
N LEU A 516 17.48 -23.61 -20.98
CA LEU A 516 17.57 -23.93 -22.40
C LEU A 516 16.97 -22.78 -23.20
N ASN A 517 17.80 -22.12 -24.01
CA ASN A 517 17.43 -20.95 -24.80
C ASN A 517 16.68 -21.33 -26.10
N LEU A 518 16.06 -20.35 -26.75
CA LEU A 518 15.45 -20.43 -28.09
C LEU A 518 14.32 -21.47 -28.26
N HIS A 519 13.71 -21.90 -27.16
CA HIS A 519 12.61 -22.87 -27.14
C HIS A 519 11.52 -22.46 -26.16
N THR A 520 10.29 -22.85 -26.47
CA THR A 520 9.10 -22.66 -25.64
C THR A 520 8.41 -24.00 -25.40
N MET A 521 7.99 -24.27 -24.15
CA MET A 521 7.34 -25.53 -23.76
C MET A 521 5.84 -25.34 -23.51
N MET A 522 5.01 -26.12 -24.20
CA MET A 522 3.54 -25.93 -24.20
C MET A 522 2.82 -26.97 -23.34
N PHE A 523 1.75 -26.54 -22.66
CA PHE A 523 0.95 -27.36 -21.74
C PHE A 523 -0.56 -27.18 -21.94
N THR A 524 -1.01 -25.94 -22.15
CA THR A 524 -2.44 -25.56 -22.26
C THR A 524 -3.16 -26.36 -23.35
N GLY A 525 -4.26 -27.04 -22.97
CA GLY A 525 -5.07 -27.85 -23.88
C GLY A 525 -4.42 -29.17 -24.34
N ARG A 526 -3.20 -29.49 -23.90
CA ARG A 526 -2.47 -30.69 -24.34
C ARG A 526 -2.79 -31.89 -23.45
N THR A 527 -2.99 -33.05 -24.07
CA THR A 527 -3.58 -34.24 -23.41
C THR A 527 -2.92 -35.57 -23.78
N THR A 528 -1.89 -35.57 -24.64
CA THR A 528 -1.11 -36.76 -24.99
C THR A 528 0.33 -36.64 -24.47
N PRO A 529 1.05 -37.76 -24.24
CA PRO A 529 2.46 -37.71 -23.82
C PRO A 529 3.40 -37.01 -24.81
N GLU A 530 2.99 -36.90 -26.08
CA GLU A 530 3.69 -36.20 -27.16
C GLU A 530 3.51 -34.69 -27.09
N THR A 531 2.33 -34.23 -26.65
CA THR A 531 1.94 -32.80 -26.68
C THR A 531 2.06 -32.11 -25.32
N TYR A 532 1.89 -32.85 -24.22
CA TYR A 532 1.92 -32.27 -22.88
C TYR A 532 3.37 -32.07 -22.42
N GLY A 533 3.86 -30.83 -22.48
CA GLY A 533 5.29 -30.52 -22.35
C GLY A 533 6.03 -30.62 -23.68
N GLU A 534 5.35 -30.45 -24.83
CA GLU A 534 6.00 -30.35 -26.14
C GLU A 534 6.96 -29.16 -26.20
N LEU A 535 8.13 -29.37 -26.82
CA LEU A 535 9.22 -28.39 -26.89
C LEU A 535 9.35 -27.87 -28.32
N ILE A 536 8.98 -26.60 -28.53
CA ILE A 536 8.93 -25.94 -29.85
C ILE A 536 10.12 -24.98 -29.94
N ALA A 537 10.97 -25.14 -30.95
CA ALA A 537 12.07 -24.20 -31.22
C ALA A 537 11.54 -22.95 -31.93
N TRP A 538 12.16 -21.79 -31.67
CA TRP A 538 11.73 -20.54 -32.31
C TRP A 538 12.03 -20.49 -33.81
N ASP A 539 13.06 -21.21 -34.27
CA ASP A 539 13.36 -21.37 -35.71
C ASP A 539 12.36 -22.30 -36.44
N ASP A 540 11.65 -23.18 -35.72
CA ASP A 540 10.60 -24.05 -36.27
C ASP A 540 9.23 -23.35 -36.35
N ASN A 541 9.03 -22.28 -35.57
CA ASN A 541 7.78 -21.52 -35.50
C ASN A 541 8.01 -20.12 -34.90
N ASP A 542 7.90 -19.07 -35.74
CA ASP A 542 8.10 -17.67 -35.37
C ASP A 542 7.28 -17.26 -34.12
N ASP A 543 6.03 -17.71 -34.03
CA ASP A 543 5.10 -17.41 -32.92
C ASP A 543 5.56 -18.01 -31.58
N ALA A 544 6.39 -19.05 -31.57
CA ALA A 544 6.78 -19.75 -30.34
C ALA A 544 7.56 -18.83 -29.38
N SER A 545 8.33 -17.87 -29.92
CA SER A 545 8.99 -16.83 -29.13
C SER A 545 7.96 -15.93 -28.43
N LEU A 546 6.98 -15.42 -29.18
CA LEU A 546 5.87 -14.61 -28.68
C LEU A 546 5.03 -15.38 -27.66
N TRP A 547 4.79 -16.69 -27.83
CA TRP A 547 4.05 -17.50 -26.86
C TRP A 547 4.70 -17.59 -25.48
N LEU A 548 6.02 -17.47 -25.39
CA LEU A 548 6.72 -17.36 -24.10
C LEU A 548 6.51 -15.97 -23.48
N HIS A 549 6.73 -14.90 -24.25
CA HIS A 549 6.54 -13.53 -23.79
C HIS A 549 5.07 -13.21 -23.44
N HIS A 550 4.12 -13.86 -24.13
CA HIS A 550 2.68 -13.72 -23.94
C HIS A 550 2.12 -14.73 -22.89
N GLY A 551 2.99 -15.45 -22.17
CA GLY A 551 2.60 -16.34 -21.07
C GLY A 551 1.80 -17.59 -21.45
N LYS A 552 1.67 -17.91 -22.75
CA LYS A 552 0.93 -19.08 -23.28
C LYS A 552 1.72 -20.39 -23.15
N GLY A 553 3.05 -20.28 -23.14
CA GLY A 553 4.01 -21.36 -22.90
C GLY A 553 5.01 -20.98 -21.82
N LEU A 554 5.75 -21.98 -21.33
CA LEU A 554 6.77 -21.81 -20.29
C LEU A 554 8.18 -21.96 -20.86
N HIS A 555 9.15 -21.26 -20.25
CA HIS A 555 10.57 -21.53 -20.48
C HIS A 555 10.87 -22.99 -20.09
N PRO A 556 11.68 -23.76 -20.85
CA PRO A 556 11.76 -25.22 -20.66
C PRO A 556 12.18 -25.66 -19.25
N GLY A 557 13.02 -24.88 -18.56
CA GLY A 557 13.36 -25.12 -17.15
C GLY A 557 12.17 -25.06 -16.20
N HIS A 558 11.25 -24.11 -16.44
CA HIS A 558 10.03 -23.94 -15.65
C HIS A 558 9.02 -25.06 -15.95
N GLY A 559 8.93 -25.48 -17.21
CA GLY A 559 8.14 -26.64 -17.63
C GLY A 559 8.62 -27.96 -17.00
N LEU A 560 9.94 -28.16 -16.84
CA LEU A 560 10.48 -29.33 -16.14
C LEU A 560 10.15 -29.32 -14.64
N VAL A 561 10.18 -28.16 -13.97
CA VAL A 561 9.75 -28.03 -12.57
C VAL A 561 8.25 -28.30 -12.41
N LEU A 562 7.41 -27.80 -13.32
CA LEU A 562 5.99 -28.13 -13.37
C LEU A 562 5.75 -29.65 -13.50
N LEU A 563 6.46 -30.31 -14.41
CA LEU A 563 6.37 -31.76 -14.60
C LEU A 563 6.88 -32.55 -13.37
N GLU A 564 7.86 -32.04 -12.62
CA GLU A 564 8.27 -32.60 -11.32
C GLU A 564 7.15 -32.51 -10.28
N ILE A 565 6.52 -31.33 -10.17
CA ILE A 565 5.42 -31.06 -9.23
C ILE A 565 4.23 -32.00 -9.50
N GLN A 566 3.74 -32.03 -10.74
CA GLN A 566 2.58 -32.84 -11.10
C GLN A 566 2.83 -34.34 -10.97
N GLN A 567 3.99 -34.84 -11.41
CA GLN A 567 4.31 -36.26 -11.34
C GLN A 567 4.30 -36.78 -9.89
N ARG A 568 4.82 -35.99 -8.95
CA ARG A 568 4.85 -36.36 -7.53
C ARG A 568 3.46 -36.27 -6.88
N ILE A 569 2.65 -35.27 -7.23
CA ILE A 569 1.26 -35.14 -6.76
C ILE A 569 0.41 -36.32 -7.25
N TYR A 570 0.44 -36.65 -8.55
CA TYR A 570 -0.38 -37.76 -9.10
C TYR A 570 -0.01 -39.12 -8.49
N LYS A 571 1.29 -39.41 -8.32
CA LYS A 571 1.75 -40.61 -7.61
C LYS A 571 1.25 -40.64 -6.16
N PHE A 572 1.39 -39.53 -5.43
CA PHE A 572 0.95 -39.43 -4.03
C PHE A 572 -0.54 -39.71 -3.86
N LEU A 573 -1.38 -39.15 -4.74
CA LEU A 573 -2.83 -39.36 -4.70
C LEU A 573 -3.21 -40.81 -5.01
N LEU A 574 -2.56 -41.44 -5.98
CA LEU A 574 -2.77 -42.85 -6.32
C LEU A 574 -2.32 -43.80 -5.18
N ASP A 575 -1.23 -43.49 -4.50
CA ASP A 575 -0.78 -44.26 -3.33
C ASP A 575 -1.65 -44.00 -2.08
N CYS A 576 -2.35 -42.86 -2.01
CA CYS A 576 -3.39 -42.62 -1.02
C CYS A 576 -4.67 -43.43 -1.32
N THR A 577 -5.16 -43.46 -2.56
CA THR A 577 -6.38 -44.24 -2.89
C THR A 577 -6.15 -45.74 -2.69
N ARG A 578 -5.00 -46.29 -3.13
CA ARG A 578 -4.57 -47.66 -2.83
C ARG A 578 -4.65 -47.99 -1.34
N GLN A 579 -4.11 -47.14 -0.45
CA GLN A 579 -4.17 -47.35 1.00
C GLN A 579 -5.56 -47.17 1.61
N ILE A 580 -6.43 -46.34 1.03
CA ILE A 580 -7.83 -46.20 1.45
C ILE A 580 -8.65 -47.43 1.02
N LEU A 581 -8.24 -48.10 -0.06
CA LEU A 581 -8.90 -49.27 -0.68
C LEU A 581 -8.10 -50.59 -0.54
N HIS A 582 -7.23 -50.70 0.45
CA HIS A 582 -6.27 -51.81 0.66
C HIS A 582 -6.87 -53.23 0.80
N ASP A 583 -8.18 -53.36 0.95
CA ASP A 583 -8.94 -54.62 0.98
C ASP A 583 -9.43 -55.07 -0.41
N ILE A 584 -9.27 -54.23 -1.43
CA ILE A 584 -9.60 -54.52 -2.83
C ILE A 584 -8.28 -54.78 -3.59
N PRO A 585 -8.11 -55.94 -4.25
CA PRO A 585 -6.95 -56.19 -5.11
C PRO A 585 -6.82 -55.12 -6.20
N GLU A 586 -5.59 -54.71 -6.53
CA GLU A 586 -5.36 -53.59 -7.45
C GLU A 586 -6.00 -53.80 -8.84
N GLU A 587 -5.97 -55.02 -9.35
CA GLU A 587 -6.64 -55.38 -10.61
C GLU A 587 -8.17 -55.25 -10.57
N ALA A 588 -8.78 -55.48 -9.41
CA ALA A 588 -10.22 -55.46 -9.21
C ALA A 588 -10.78 -54.02 -9.13
N LEU A 589 -9.97 -53.04 -8.70
CA LEU A 589 -10.36 -51.63 -8.55
C LEU A 589 -11.01 -51.02 -9.80
N ILE A 590 -10.58 -51.46 -10.99
CA ILE A 590 -11.02 -50.91 -12.28
C ILE A 590 -11.91 -51.90 -13.05
N LYS A 591 -11.63 -53.21 -12.96
CA LYS A 591 -12.33 -54.27 -13.69
C LYS A 591 -13.71 -54.62 -13.11
N ASP A 592 -13.82 -54.68 -11.78
CA ASP A 592 -14.93 -55.38 -11.12
C ASP A 592 -16.04 -54.45 -10.58
N PHE A 593 -15.89 -53.13 -10.80
CA PHE A 593 -16.82 -52.11 -10.30
C PHE A 593 -17.30 -51.17 -11.42
N PRO A 594 -18.61 -50.81 -11.45
CA PRO A 594 -19.14 -49.87 -12.43
C PRO A 594 -18.76 -48.42 -12.09
N VAL A 595 -18.76 -47.56 -13.10
CA VAL A 595 -18.69 -46.10 -12.94
C VAL A 595 -19.96 -45.61 -12.20
N LEU A 596 -19.77 -44.68 -11.26
CA LEU A 596 -20.82 -44.10 -10.43
C LEU A 596 -20.90 -42.57 -10.65
N PRO A 597 -22.08 -41.94 -10.42
CA PRO A 597 -22.21 -40.50 -10.39
C PRO A 597 -21.30 -39.84 -9.34
N GLU A 598 -20.90 -38.59 -9.59
CA GLU A 598 -20.01 -37.86 -8.68
C GLU A 598 -20.71 -37.50 -7.34
N PRO A 599 -20.17 -37.93 -6.18
CA PRO A 599 -20.81 -37.72 -4.88
C PRO A 599 -20.34 -36.42 -4.21
N ALA A 600 -21.27 -35.52 -3.92
CA ALA A 600 -20.99 -34.19 -3.38
C ALA A 600 -20.18 -34.18 -2.06
N ILE A 601 -19.02 -33.52 -2.06
CA ILE A 601 -18.16 -33.31 -0.89
C ILE A 601 -18.78 -32.24 0.02
N LYS A 602 -19.66 -32.68 0.92
CA LYS A 602 -20.32 -31.83 1.94
C LYS A 602 -19.35 -30.91 2.67
N ASP A 603 -19.74 -29.64 2.77
CA ASP A 603 -19.14 -28.61 3.63
C ASP A 603 -19.23 -28.97 5.13
N GLU A 604 -18.38 -28.32 5.92
CA GLU A 604 -18.28 -28.46 7.37
C GLU A 604 -18.49 -27.08 8.03
N GLY A 605 -19.76 -26.64 8.16
CA GLY A 605 -20.15 -25.38 8.79
C GLY A 605 -21.59 -24.95 8.47
N ASP A 606 -22.12 -23.99 9.25
CA ASP A 606 -23.47 -23.41 9.03
C ASP A 606 -23.48 -22.26 7.98
N TRP A 607 -22.32 -21.67 7.68
CA TRP A 607 -22.16 -20.51 6.79
C TRP A 607 -20.87 -20.61 5.98
N HIS A 608 -20.85 -20.02 4.78
CA HIS A 608 -19.62 -19.92 3.98
C HIS A 608 -18.71 -18.79 4.50
N SER A 609 -17.40 -18.94 4.31
CA SER A 609 -16.41 -17.93 4.65
C SER A 609 -15.22 -17.95 3.70
N LEU A 610 -14.77 -16.76 3.27
CA LEU A 610 -13.60 -16.62 2.39
C LEU A 610 -12.33 -17.26 2.97
N ALA A 611 -12.15 -17.26 4.29
CA ALA A 611 -11.01 -17.94 4.93
C ALA A 611 -11.04 -19.46 4.71
N ALA A 612 -12.23 -20.07 4.75
CA ALA A 612 -12.41 -21.50 4.45
C ALA A 612 -12.34 -21.77 2.94
N VAL A 613 -12.80 -20.85 2.10
CA VAL A 613 -12.63 -20.93 0.63
C VAL A 613 -11.15 -20.90 0.27
N ALA A 614 -10.37 -19.98 0.83
CA ALA A 614 -8.94 -19.84 0.62
C ALA A 614 -8.14 -21.05 1.15
N ALA A 615 -8.46 -21.55 2.34
CA ALA A 615 -7.81 -22.76 2.89
C ALA A 615 -8.10 -24.03 2.06
N ASP A 616 -9.29 -24.15 1.48
CA ASP A 616 -9.65 -25.25 0.57
C ASP A 616 -9.12 -25.02 -0.87
N ALA A 617 -8.80 -23.79 -1.29
CA ALA A 617 -8.53 -23.44 -2.68
C ALA A 617 -7.33 -24.17 -3.34
N PRO A 618 -6.18 -24.38 -2.67
CA PRO A 618 -5.07 -25.18 -3.21
C PRO A 618 -5.42 -26.65 -3.50
N TYR A 619 -6.56 -27.11 -2.98
CA TYR A 619 -7.06 -28.47 -3.10
C TYR A 619 -8.23 -28.59 -4.09
N ARG A 620 -8.68 -27.49 -4.71
CA ARG A 620 -9.75 -27.50 -5.73
C ARG A 620 -9.17 -27.46 -7.15
N LEU A 621 -10.05 -27.49 -8.15
CA LEU A 621 -9.74 -26.97 -9.48
C LEU A 621 -9.35 -25.47 -9.33
N PRO A 622 -8.33 -24.95 -10.04
CA PRO A 622 -7.99 -23.53 -9.97
C PRO A 622 -9.20 -22.67 -10.30
N ALA A 623 -9.44 -21.65 -9.47
CA ALA A 623 -10.54 -20.71 -9.67
C ALA A 623 -10.34 -19.91 -10.97
N GLN A 624 -11.45 -19.54 -11.60
CA GLN A 624 -11.49 -18.62 -12.74
C GLN A 624 -11.90 -17.23 -12.24
N LEU A 625 -11.56 -16.19 -13.01
CA LEU A 625 -11.94 -14.80 -12.75
C LEU A 625 -13.47 -14.67 -12.58
N ASP A 626 -13.92 -14.28 -11.38
CA ASP A 626 -15.32 -13.92 -11.11
C ASP A 626 -15.47 -12.40 -10.90
N LEU A 627 -15.71 -11.67 -11.99
CA LEU A 627 -16.00 -10.24 -11.91
C LEU A 627 -17.39 -9.91 -11.34
N ALA A 628 -18.34 -10.85 -11.32
CA ALA A 628 -19.65 -10.57 -10.73
C ALA A 628 -19.53 -10.49 -9.21
N SER A 629 -18.84 -11.47 -8.61
CA SER A 629 -18.49 -11.45 -7.18
C SER A 629 -17.64 -10.23 -6.80
N LEU A 630 -16.66 -9.84 -7.64
CA LEU A 630 -15.91 -8.60 -7.40
C LEU A 630 -16.78 -7.34 -7.45
N GLU A 631 -17.65 -7.17 -8.46
CA GLU A 631 -18.49 -5.97 -8.56
C GLU A 631 -19.46 -5.87 -7.37
N ASP A 632 -20.00 -6.99 -6.90
CA ASP A 632 -20.84 -7.10 -5.71
C ASP A 632 -20.11 -6.70 -4.42
N ILE A 633 -18.90 -7.23 -4.20
CA ILE A 633 -18.08 -6.92 -3.02
C ILE A 633 -17.67 -5.44 -3.04
N ILE A 634 -17.36 -4.90 -4.22
CA ILE A 634 -16.96 -3.50 -4.42
C ILE A 634 -18.16 -2.54 -4.27
N ASP A 635 -19.37 -2.87 -4.76
CA ASP A 635 -20.55 -2.03 -4.46
C ASP A 635 -20.91 -2.07 -2.98
N ALA A 636 -20.83 -3.24 -2.34
CA ALA A 636 -21.10 -3.31 -0.91
C ALA A 636 -20.12 -2.45 -0.09
N LYS A 637 -18.84 -2.34 -0.51
CA LYS A 637 -17.86 -1.39 0.02
C LYS A 637 -18.18 0.07 -0.33
N ARG A 638 -18.53 0.38 -1.59
CA ARG A 638 -18.99 1.72 -2.05
C ARG A 638 -20.19 2.21 -1.23
N SER A 639 -21.18 1.35 -1.04
CA SER A 639 -22.36 1.59 -0.21
C SER A 639 -21.99 1.80 1.25
N ALA A 640 -21.06 1.01 1.80
CA ALA A 640 -20.59 1.19 3.18
C ALA A 640 -19.89 2.54 3.37
N ALA A 641 -19.12 3.01 2.39
CA ALA A 641 -18.48 4.33 2.43
C ALA A 641 -19.52 5.49 2.35
N GLU A 642 -20.53 5.41 1.46
CA GLU A 642 -21.65 6.35 1.46
C GLU A 642 -22.40 6.35 2.81
N ASP A 643 -22.70 5.16 3.34
CA ASP A 643 -23.41 4.97 4.60
C ASP A 643 -22.64 5.57 5.79
N HIS A 644 -21.33 5.37 5.84
CA HIS A 644 -20.44 5.90 6.87
C HIS A 644 -20.46 7.43 6.86
N LEU A 645 -20.26 8.05 5.70
CA LEU A 645 -20.27 9.51 5.56
C LEU A 645 -21.65 10.12 5.90
N ILE A 646 -22.75 9.48 5.48
CA ILE A 646 -24.10 9.91 5.87
C ILE A 646 -24.27 9.80 7.39
N ALA A 647 -23.87 8.68 8.00
CA ALA A 647 -24.01 8.47 9.44
C ALA A 647 -23.18 9.47 10.27
N LEU A 648 -21.95 9.82 9.84
CA LEU A 648 -21.12 10.86 10.48
C LEU A 648 -21.78 12.26 10.44
N ARG A 649 -22.70 12.51 9.50
CA ARG A 649 -23.51 13.74 9.40
C ARG A 649 -24.92 13.59 9.98
N GLU A 650 -25.32 12.40 10.41
CA GLU A 650 -26.67 12.08 10.89
C GLU A 650 -26.76 11.86 12.40
N ASP A 651 -25.85 11.08 12.97
CA ASP A 651 -25.91 10.59 14.35
C ASP A 651 -24.76 11.20 15.17
N PRO A 652 -25.02 12.18 16.07
CA PRO A 652 -24.00 12.77 16.92
C PRO A 652 -23.31 11.75 17.83
N GLY A 653 -24.03 10.71 18.26
CA GLY A 653 -23.46 9.61 19.02
C GLY A 653 -22.43 8.83 18.19
N TYR A 654 -22.76 8.50 16.94
CA TYR A 654 -21.83 7.84 16.03
C TYR A 654 -20.62 8.70 15.68
N PHE A 655 -20.81 9.99 15.42
CA PHE A 655 -19.71 10.92 15.20
C PHE A 655 -18.75 10.92 16.40
N ALA A 656 -19.28 10.98 17.63
CA ALA A 656 -18.48 10.88 18.84
C ALA A 656 -17.84 9.50 19.05
N ASP A 657 -18.52 8.40 18.70
CA ASP A 657 -17.95 7.04 18.71
C ASP A 657 -16.69 7.01 17.83
N VAL A 658 -16.81 7.40 16.55
CA VAL A 658 -15.73 7.34 15.54
C VAL A 658 -14.58 8.29 15.86
N VAL A 659 -14.86 9.52 16.32
CA VAL A 659 -13.83 10.49 16.72
C VAL A 659 -13.03 10.01 17.93
N ASN A 660 -13.67 9.35 18.90
CA ASN A 660 -12.96 8.73 20.01
C ASN A 660 -12.18 7.48 19.59
N GLU A 661 -12.71 6.66 18.68
CA GLU A 661 -11.99 5.50 18.16
C GLU A 661 -10.73 5.94 17.39
N HIS A 662 -10.81 6.95 16.52
CA HIS A 662 -9.64 7.50 15.82
C HIS A 662 -8.61 8.09 16.80
N LYS A 663 -9.06 8.80 17.84
CA LYS A 663 -8.22 9.31 18.93
C LYS A 663 -7.44 8.20 19.65
N GLU A 664 -8.05 7.04 19.88
CA GLU A 664 -7.38 5.86 20.46
C GLU A 664 -6.50 5.08 19.44
N HIS A 665 -6.46 5.48 18.17
CA HIS A 665 -5.59 4.91 17.14
C HIS A 665 -4.52 5.90 16.62
N ARG A 666 -4.21 6.94 17.42
CA ARG A 666 -3.15 7.93 17.13
C ARG A 666 -1.82 7.62 17.81
N VAL A 667 -0.70 7.79 17.09
CA VAL A 667 0.64 7.58 17.66
C VAL A 667 0.97 8.58 18.78
N GLU A 668 0.30 9.74 18.86
CA GLU A 668 0.41 10.64 20.02
C GLU A 668 -0.01 9.98 21.35
N VAL A 669 -0.92 9.00 21.37
CA VAL A 669 -1.41 8.39 22.63
C VAL A 669 -0.51 7.29 23.20
N ILE A 670 0.55 6.90 22.50
CA ILE A 670 1.56 5.97 23.04
C ILE A 670 2.75 6.73 23.63
N PRO A 671 3.32 6.27 24.76
CA PRO A 671 4.49 6.90 25.35
C PRO A 671 5.74 6.67 24.47
N ASP A 672 6.73 7.56 24.59
CA ASP A 672 8.03 7.31 23.95
C ASP A 672 8.86 6.24 24.68
N THR A 673 9.99 5.86 24.07
CA THR A 673 11.05 5.03 24.67
C THR A 673 11.48 5.48 26.07
N ASN A 674 11.29 6.77 26.40
CA ASN A 674 11.68 7.36 27.67
C ASN A 674 10.47 7.46 28.65
N GLY A 675 9.30 6.94 28.25
CA GLY A 675 8.08 6.88 29.06
C GLY A 675 7.18 8.11 28.98
N ASN A 676 7.52 9.15 28.22
CA ASN A 676 6.80 10.43 28.26
C ASN A 676 5.55 10.42 27.38
N ALA A 677 4.54 11.22 27.77
CA ALA A 677 3.38 11.52 26.92
C ALA A 677 3.78 12.48 25.77
N HIS A 678 3.06 12.43 24.64
CA HIS A 678 3.34 13.31 23.51
C HIS A 678 2.94 14.77 23.82
N PRO A 679 3.73 15.80 23.44
CA PRO A 679 3.48 17.19 23.84
C PRO A 679 2.10 17.75 23.47
N THR A 680 1.49 17.30 22.36
CA THR A 680 0.16 17.76 21.95
C THR A 680 -0.99 17.30 22.85
N LEU A 681 -0.73 16.36 23.77
CA LEU A 681 -1.68 15.96 24.81
C LEU A 681 -1.68 16.92 26.02
N ALA A 682 -0.77 17.89 26.08
CA ALA A 682 -0.80 18.92 27.10
C ALA A 682 -2.04 19.82 26.94
N PRO A 683 -2.74 20.22 28.02
CA PRO A 683 -4.04 20.93 27.91
C PRO A 683 -4.03 22.23 27.09
N HIS A 684 -2.89 22.92 26.98
CA HIS A 684 -2.73 24.14 26.18
C HIS A 684 -2.46 23.88 24.69
N ILE A 685 -2.14 22.63 24.31
CA ILE A 685 -1.89 22.19 22.92
C ILE A 685 -3.00 21.21 22.45
N GLN A 686 -3.83 20.70 23.36
CA GLN A 686 -4.96 19.79 23.11
C GLN A 686 -5.87 20.14 21.90
N PRO A 687 -6.15 21.41 21.55
CA PRO A 687 -6.85 21.74 20.30
C PRO A 687 -6.13 21.30 19.02
N LEU A 688 -4.79 21.30 19.00
CA LEU A 688 -4.00 20.78 17.87
C LEU A 688 -4.17 19.27 17.72
N PHE A 689 -4.14 18.54 18.84
CA PHE A 689 -4.40 17.09 18.85
C PHE A 689 -5.81 16.77 18.31
N TRP A 690 -6.85 17.48 18.76
CA TRP A 690 -8.20 17.26 18.23
C TRP A 690 -8.37 17.66 16.77
N ASN A 691 -7.74 18.74 16.31
CA ASN A 691 -7.71 19.08 14.88
C ASN A 691 -7.09 17.92 14.06
N ARG A 692 -6.00 17.31 14.54
CA ARG A 692 -5.39 16.12 13.90
C ARG A 692 -6.29 14.88 13.93
N VAL A 693 -7.00 14.60 15.02
CA VAL A 693 -7.99 13.51 15.07
C VAL A 693 -9.05 13.71 13.98
N LEU A 694 -9.63 14.92 13.91
CA LEU A 694 -10.68 15.26 12.95
C LEU A 694 -10.17 15.25 11.49
N GLN A 695 -8.90 15.61 11.27
CA GLN A 695 -8.21 15.55 9.98
C GLN A 695 -7.88 14.13 9.50
N ASN A 696 -8.00 13.11 10.35
CA ASN A 696 -8.10 11.73 9.88
C ASN A 696 -9.55 11.40 9.52
N VAL A 697 -10.50 11.59 10.46
CA VAL A 697 -11.91 11.17 10.31
C VAL A 697 -12.59 11.72 9.04
N VAL A 698 -12.43 13.01 8.74
CA VAL A 698 -13.16 13.63 7.62
C VAL A 698 -12.58 13.27 6.24
N PRO A 699 -11.26 13.42 5.98
CA PRO A 699 -10.70 13.07 4.68
C PRO A 699 -10.76 11.56 4.39
N GLU A 700 -10.62 10.69 5.40
CA GLU A 700 -10.75 9.23 5.24
C GLU A 700 -12.14 8.85 4.71
N ALA A 701 -13.20 9.41 5.31
CA ALA A 701 -14.58 9.21 4.84
C ALA A 701 -14.83 9.75 3.42
N TYR A 702 -14.10 10.78 2.97
CA TYR A 702 -14.23 11.32 1.61
C TYR A 702 -13.45 10.48 0.58
N MET A 703 -12.21 10.13 0.90
CA MET A 703 -11.32 9.31 0.07
C MET A 703 -11.94 7.94 -0.19
N ASN A 704 -12.51 7.29 0.84
CA ASN A 704 -13.14 5.98 0.69
C ASN A 704 -14.35 6.00 -0.26
N VAL A 705 -15.14 7.08 -0.28
CA VAL A 705 -16.28 7.23 -1.22
C VAL A 705 -15.79 7.32 -2.66
N GLU A 706 -14.75 8.09 -2.93
CA GLU A 706 -14.17 8.22 -4.29
C GLU A 706 -13.47 6.92 -4.72
N MET A 707 -12.60 6.38 -3.87
CA MET A 707 -11.83 5.15 -4.10
C MET A 707 -12.72 3.97 -4.50
N TRP A 708 -13.73 3.64 -3.68
CA TRP A 708 -14.63 2.52 -3.97
C TRP A 708 -15.59 2.81 -5.15
N SER A 709 -15.97 4.07 -5.38
CA SER A 709 -16.76 4.44 -6.57
C SER A 709 -15.96 4.31 -7.87
N THR A 710 -14.68 4.67 -7.83
CA THR A 710 -13.74 4.50 -8.95
C THR A 710 -13.48 3.04 -9.25
N LEU A 711 -13.19 2.22 -8.23
CA LEU A 711 -13.00 0.77 -8.42
C LEU A 711 -14.24 0.09 -9.01
N HIS A 712 -15.45 0.43 -8.53
CA HIS A 712 -16.69 -0.08 -9.13
C HIS A 712 -16.81 0.30 -10.61
N SER A 713 -16.46 1.55 -10.96
CA SER A 713 -16.57 2.02 -12.34
C SER A 713 -15.64 1.23 -13.27
N LEU A 714 -14.38 1.07 -12.87
CA LEU A 714 -13.38 0.32 -13.65
C LEU A 714 -13.72 -1.17 -13.78
N VAL A 715 -14.28 -1.80 -12.75
CA VAL A 715 -14.72 -3.21 -12.80
C VAL A 715 -15.96 -3.39 -13.69
N ALA A 716 -16.92 -2.47 -13.63
CA ALA A 716 -18.09 -2.49 -14.51
C ALA A 716 -17.70 -2.27 -16.00
N ASP A 717 -16.77 -1.34 -16.26
CA ASP A 717 -16.21 -1.11 -17.60
C ASP A 717 -15.46 -2.36 -18.11
N LEU A 718 -14.67 -3.02 -17.25
CA LEU A 718 -13.97 -4.28 -17.58
C LEU A 718 -14.95 -5.43 -17.86
N ARG A 719 -16.02 -5.58 -17.06
CA ARG A 719 -17.07 -6.59 -17.30
C ARG A 719 -17.79 -6.33 -18.62
N HIS A 720 -18.07 -5.08 -18.96
CA HIS A 720 -18.64 -4.71 -20.26
C HIS A 720 -17.68 -5.04 -21.43
N LEU A 721 -16.38 -4.80 -21.27
CA LEU A 721 -15.37 -5.18 -22.27
C LEU A 721 -15.22 -6.69 -22.44
N LEU A 722 -15.32 -7.48 -21.36
CA LEU A 722 -15.33 -8.95 -21.46
C LEU A 722 -16.58 -9.44 -22.19
N ALA A 723 -17.77 -8.96 -21.82
CA ALA A 723 -19.02 -9.32 -22.51
C ALA A 723 -19.00 -8.96 -24.01
N LYS A 724 -18.45 -7.79 -24.35
CA LYS A 724 -18.22 -7.33 -25.74
C LYS A 724 -17.32 -8.27 -26.56
N TYR A 725 -16.42 -9.02 -25.91
CA TYR A 725 -15.40 -9.84 -26.57
C TYR A 725 -15.45 -11.33 -26.27
N GLN A 726 -16.49 -11.81 -25.57
CA GLN A 726 -16.63 -13.20 -25.14
C GLN A 726 -16.40 -14.21 -26.28
N ASP A 727 -16.98 -13.99 -27.46
CA ASP A 727 -16.84 -14.87 -28.64
C ASP A 727 -15.45 -14.85 -29.31
N ARG A 728 -14.55 -13.93 -28.89
CA ARG A 728 -13.21 -13.76 -29.47
C ARG A 728 -12.08 -14.23 -28.55
N ILE A 729 -12.37 -14.35 -27.25
CA ILE A 729 -11.41 -14.78 -26.22
C ILE A 729 -11.12 -16.27 -26.40
N SER A 730 -9.84 -16.63 -26.54
CA SER A 730 -9.35 -18.01 -26.58
C SER A 730 -7.91 -18.03 -26.06
N PRO A 731 -7.51 -18.96 -25.17
CA PRO A 731 -6.17 -19.00 -24.58
C PRO A 731 -4.99 -19.05 -25.58
N GLU A 732 -5.22 -19.45 -26.82
CA GLU A 732 -4.21 -19.46 -27.89
C GLU A 732 -4.00 -18.06 -28.52
N LYS A 733 -4.95 -17.14 -28.34
CA LYS A 733 -4.96 -15.78 -28.90
C LYS A 733 -4.64 -14.74 -27.84
N ASP A 734 -4.24 -13.55 -28.28
CA ASP A 734 -4.04 -12.40 -27.40
C ASP A 734 -5.38 -11.72 -27.13
N LEU A 735 -5.48 -11.00 -26.01
CA LEU A 735 -6.68 -10.21 -25.70
C LEU A 735 -6.78 -9.01 -26.64
N PRO A 736 -8.00 -8.59 -27.04
CA PRO A 736 -8.23 -7.30 -27.68
C PRO A 736 -7.61 -6.17 -26.87
N THR A 737 -6.90 -5.24 -27.53
CA THR A 737 -6.02 -4.26 -26.89
C THR A 737 -6.73 -3.37 -25.86
N ASP A 738 -8.00 -3.01 -26.07
CA ASP A 738 -8.80 -2.24 -25.11
C ASP A 738 -9.19 -3.05 -23.87
N LEU A 739 -9.45 -4.35 -24.02
CA LEU A 739 -9.65 -5.27 -22.88
C LEU A 739 -8.33 -5.52 -22.12
N TYR A 740 -7.22 -5.74 -22.83
CA TYR A 740 -5.90 -5.89 -22.23
C TYR A 740 -5.51 -4.67 -21.39
N ASN A 741 -5.64 -3.48 -21.98
CA ASN A 741 -5.34 -2.23 -21.30
C ASN A 741 -6.22 -1.99 -20.06
N ALA A 742 -7.49 -2.41 -20.09
CA ALA A 742 -8.39 -2.32 -18.94
C ALA A 742 -7.95 -3.21 -17.76
N PHE A 743 -7.48 -4.45 -18.03
CA PHE A 743 -6.91 -5.32 -16.99
C PHE A 743 -5.65 -4.72 -16.36
N VAL A 744 -4.67 -4.31 -17.18
CA VAL A 744 -3.41 -3.72 -16.72
C VAL A 744 -3.66 -2.44 -15.91
N TYR A 745 -4.56 -1.57 -16.39
CA TYR A 745 -4.92 -0.34 -15.70
C TYR A 745 -5.63 -0.60 -14.36
N LEU A 746 -6.59 -1.54 -14.32
CA LEU A 746 -7.28 -1.90 -13.07
C LEU A 746 -6.31 -2.48 -12.03
N LYS A 747 -5.38 -3.37 -12.44
CA LYS A 747 -4.34 -3.91 -11.54
C LYS A 747 -3.51 -2.77 -10.94
N TYR A 748 -3.04 -1.84 -11.77
CA TYR A 748 -2.27 -0.68 -11.32
C TYR A 748 -3.05 0.21 -10.35
N VAL A 749 -4.32 0.53 -10.65
CA VAL A 749 -5.16 1.36 -9.76
C VAL A 749 -5.38 0.68 -8.40
N LEU A 750 -5.65 -0.63 -8.38
CA LEU A 750 -5.79 -1.41 -7.14
C LEU A 750 -4.49 -1.40 -6.31
N GLU A 751 -3.33 -1.52 -6.94
CA GLU A 751 -2.05 -1.45 -6.25
C GLU A 751 -1.74 -0.06 -5.69
N GLN A 752 -2.05 1.03 -6.42
CA GLN A 752 -1.91 2.38 -5.87
C GLN A 752 -2.87 2.62 -4.70
N PHE A 753 -4.13 2.18 -4.81
CA PHE A 753 -5.11 2.37 -3.74
C PHE A 753 -4.80 1.54 -2.48
N ALA A 754 -4.21 0.34 -2.61
CA ALA A 754 -3.76 -0.47 -1.47
C ALA A 754 -2.72 0.21 -0.57
N ILE A 755 -1.99 1.22 -1.08
CA ILE A 755 -1.03 2.03 -0.31
C ILE A 755 -1.73 2.83 0.80
N GLY A 756 -3.01 3.22 0.62
CA GLY A 756 -3.79 3.95 1.61
C GLY A 756 -4.04 3.12 2.88
N PRO A 757 -4.78 2.00 2.80
CA PRO A 757 -5.00 1.08 3.91
C PRO A 757 -3.70 0.58 4.58
N ALA A 758 -2.66 0.27 3.80
CA ALA A 758 -1.37 -0.13 4.38
C ALA A 758 -0.76 0.96 5.28
N ASN A 759 -0.82 2.24 4.88
CA ASN A 759 -0.34 3.36 5.72
C ASN A 759 -1.28 3.66 6.90
N GLN A 760 -2.59 3.49 6.76
CA GLN A 760 -3.53 3.57 7.89
C GLN A 760 -3.21 2.50 8.94
N LEU A 761 -2.96 1.26 8.50
CA LEU A 761 -2.64 0.12 9.36
C LEU A 761 -1.35 0.38 10.17
N LYS A 762 -0.33 0.96 9.52
CA LYS A 762 0.94 1.41 10.11
C LYS A 762 0.80 2.39 11.28
N ILE A 763 -0.22 3.23 11.23
CA ILE A 763 -0.50 4.27 12.24
C ILE A 763 -1.42 3.70 13.31
N ALA A 764 -2.51 3.05 12.90
CA ALA A 764 -3.58 2.60 13.77
C ALA A 764 -3.19 1.38 14.61
N ALA A 765 -2.58 0.34 14.02
CA ALA A 765 -2.32 -0.91 14.75
C ALA A 765 -1.34 -0.71 15.92
N PRO A 766 -0.18 -0.03 15.77
CA PRO A 766 0.72 0.23 16.90
C PRO A 766 0.13 1.09 18.02
N ALA A 767 -0.85 1.95 17.70
CA ALA A 767 -1.53 2.82 18.66
C ALA A 767 -2.77 2.18 19.30
N SER A 768 -3.34 1.14 18.68
CA SER A 768 -4.60 0.51 19.09
C SER A 768 -4.59 0.05 20.55
N PRO A 769 -5.72 0.13 21.29
CA PRO A 769 -5.76 -0.24 22.70
C PRO A 769 -5.21 -1.63 23.05
N PRO A 770 -5.40 -2.70 22.24
CA PRO A 770 -4.83 -4.02 22.55
C PRO A 770 -3.31 -4.09 22.32
N LEU A 771 -2.82 -3.52 21.21
CA LEU A 771 -1.41 -3.66 20.78
C LEU A 771 -0.47 -2.64 21.40
N ARG A 772 -0.94 -1.45 21.83
CA ARG A 772 -0.08 -0.33 22.28
C ARG A 772 0.88 -0.65 23.43
N SER A 773 0.63 -1.71 24.18
CA SER A 773 1.56 -2.23 25.22
C SER A 773 2.86 -2.79 24.61
N LEU A 774 2.80 -3.27 23.37
CA LEU A 774 3.89 -3.90 22.61
C LEU A 774 4.74 -2.87 21.84
N PHE A 775 4.28 -1.61 21.76
CA PHE A 775 4.90 -0.52 20.99
C PHE A 775 5.26 0.69 21.86
N ALA A 776 6.25 1.46 21.42
CA ALA A 776 6.57 2.79 21.95
C ALA A 776 6.87 3.71 20.76
N ARG A 777 6.60 5.01 20.87
CA ARG A 777 7.07 5.97 19.86
C ARG A 777 8.54 6.34 20.12
N GLN A 778 9.21 6.88 19.11
CA GLN A 778 10.46 7.60 19.34
C GLN A 778 10.18 8.94 20.05
N PRO A 779 11.16 9.52 20.79
CA PRO A 779 11.03 10.84 21.38
C PRO A 779 10.69 11.90 20.32
N GLN A 780 9.84 12.87 20.65
CA GLN A 780 9.34 13.80 19.63
C GLN A 780 10.43 14.79 19.20
N GLN A 781 10.78 14.76 17.91
CA GLN A 781 11.69 15.74 17.30
C GLN A 781 10.99 17.11 17.23
N GLN A 782 11.58 18.12 17.89
CA GLN A 782 11.06 19.49 17.89
C GLN A 782 10.96 20.04 16.45
N GLY A 783 9.96 20.88 16.20
CA GLY A 783 9.68 21.43 14.87
C GLY A 783 9.02 20.46 13.89
N THR A 784 8.91 19.16 14.19
CA THR A 784 8.30 18.16 13.29
C THR A 784 6.93 17.66 13.77
N SER A 785 6.08 17.28 12.82
CA SER A 785 4.86 16.50 13.04
C SER A 785 5.08 14.97 12.91
N ARG A 786 6.29 14.55 12.50
CA ARG A 786 6.63 13.14 12.28
C ARG A 786 6.66 12.40 13.61
N MET A 787 6.01 11.23 13.63
CA MET A 787 6.05 10.29 14.75
C MET A 787 6.39 8.91 14.19
N ILE A 788 7.27 8.18 14.88
CA ILE A 788 7.67 6.82 14.50
C ILE A 788 7.32 5.90 15.67
N ALA A 789 6.36 5.01 15.47
CA ALA A 789 6.09 3.90 16.38
C ALA A 789 7.09 2.75 16.10
N GLN A 790 7.59 2.10 17.14
CA GLN A 790 8.51 0.96 17.03
C GLN A 790 8.19 -0.13 18.06
N THR A 791 8.42 -1.38 17.67
CA THR A 791 8.22 -2.57 18.51
C THR A 791 9.15 -2.51 19.74
N ARG A 792 8.60 -2.70 20.95
CA ARG A 792 9.38 -2.68 22.20
C ARG A 792 10.28 -3.91 22.30
N ARG A 793 11.57 -3.67 22.54
CA ARG A 793 12.55 -4.71 22.90
C ARG A 793 12.25 -5.25 24.31
N GLY A 794 12.48 -6.54 24.53
CA GLY A 794 12.35 -7.18 25.86
C GLY A 794 10.94 -7.53 26.32
N VAL A 795 9.89 -7.25 25.53
CA VAL A 795 8.51 -7.69 25.84
C VAL A 795 8.32 -9.13 25.37
N SER A 796 7.98 -10.04 26.29
CA SER A 796 7.65 -11.43 25.98
C SER A 796 6.35 -11.53 25.18
N ARG A 797 6.31 -12.46 24.21
CA ARG A 797 5.21 -12.72 23.27
C ARG A 797 5.15 -14.23 23.00
N SER A 798 4.00 -14.76 22.61
CA SER A 798 3.95 -16.10 22.00
C SER A 798 4.40 -16.07 20.54
N ASP A 799 4.78 -17.22 19.98
CA ASP A 799 5.18 -17.34 18.57
C ASP A 799 4.08 -16.82 17.63
N ASN A 800 2.82 -17.21 17.87
CA ASN A 800 1.64 -16.73 17.14
C ASN A 800 1.48 -15.20 17.15
N GLN A 801 1.87 -14.53 18.24
CA GLN A 801 1.83 -13.07 18.36
C GLN A 801 3.02 -12.40 17.68
N GLY A 802 4.19 -13.07 17.68
CA GLY A 802 5.34 -12.66 16.88
C GLY A 802 5.05 -12.74 15.39
N GLU A 803 4.36 -13.79 14.95
CA GLU A 803 3.97 -14.01 13.55
C GLU A 803 2.89 -13.02 13.08
N LEU A 804 1.85 -12.80 13.88
CA LEU A 804 0.85 -11.75 13.65
C LEU A 804 1.52 -10.38 13.42
N LEU A 805 2.46 -10.02 14.30
CA LEU A 805 3.20 -8.75 14.19
C LEU A 805 4.14 -8.72 12.98
N TRP A 806 4.79 -9.82 12.62
CA TRP A 806 5.65 -9.88 11.43
C TRP A 806 4.84 -9.69 10.13
N ILE A 807 3.65 -10.29 10.02
CA ILE A 807 2.78 -10.10 8.84
C ILE A 807 2.31 -8.65 8.75
N LEU A 808 1.87 -8.07 9.87
CA LEU A 808 1.47 -6.67 9.95
C LEU A 808 2.63 -5.72 9.61
N GLU A 809 3.81 -5.93 10.19
CA GLU A 809 5.02 -5.15 9.91
C GLU A 809 5.50 -5.30 8.45
N THR A 810 5.26 -6.46 7.82
CA THR A 810 5.52 -6.68 6.38
C THR A 810 4.52 -5.90 5.52
N LEU A 811 3.21 -6.04 5.77
CA LEU A 811 2.13 -5.40 4.99
C LEU A 811 2.24 -3.87 4.90
N TRP A 812 2.79 -3.20 5.92
CA TRP A 812 3.02 -1.75 5.93
C TRP A 812 4.49 -1.33 5.76
N GLY A 813 5.39 -2.30 5.58
CA GLY A 813 6.84 -2.14 5.62
C GLY A 813 7.46 -2.08 4.24
N ASP A 814 8.24 -3.12 3.91
CA ASP A 814 8.96 -3.25 2.65
C ASP A 814 8.04 -3.79 1.54
N ARG A 815 7.88 -3.00 0.47
CA ARG A 815 7.09 -3.36 -0.71
C ARG A 815 7.67 -4.58 -1.44
N HIS A 816 8.99 -4.77 -1.42
CA HIS A 816 9.64 -5.93 -2.03
C HIS A 816 9.31 -7.22 -1.27
N LEU A 817 9.27 -7.19 0.08
CA LEU A 817 8.78 -8.33 0.87
C LEU A 817 7.29 -8.61 0.65
N VAL A 818 6.45 -7.58 0.50
CA VAL A 818 5.02 -7.74 0.16
C VAL A 818 4.83 -8.36 -1.23
N HIS A 819 5.66 -7.99 -2.21
CA HIS A 819 5.66 -8.58 -3.54
C HIS A 819 6.13 -10.06 -3.50
N LEU A 820 7.28 -10.34 -2.89
CA LEU A 820 7.83 -11.71 -2.76
C LEU A 820 6.89 -12.67 -2.01
N ALA A 821 6.32 -12.23 -0.89
CA ALA A 821 5.38 -13.05 -0.12
C ALA A 821 4.03 -13.23 -0.84
N GLY A 822 3.65 -12.28 -1.69
CA GLY A 822 2.32 -12.14 -2.28
C GLY A 822 1.33 -11.55 -1.27
N ARG A 823 0.77 -10.38 -1.58
CA ARG A 823 -0.17 -9.66 -0.67
C ARG A 823 -1.36 -10.53 -0.27
N LYS A 824 -1.91 -11.32 -1.20
CA LYS A 824 -3.00 -12.29 -0.93
C LYS A 824 -2.60 -13.32 0.14
N THR A 825 -1.44 -13.96 0.01
CA THR A 825 -0.88 -14.88 1.03
C THR A 825 -0.75 -14.20 2.40
N LEU A 826 -0.24 -12.96 2.45
CA LEU A 826 -0.13 -12.22 3.72
C LEU A 826 -1.50 -11.96 4.37
N MET A 827 -2.55 -11.68 3.59
CA MET A 827 -3.91 -11.49 4.12
C MET A 827 -4.57 -12.82 4.54
N ASP A 828 -4.32 -13.91 3.82
CA ASP A 828 -4.81 -15.25 4.16
C ASP A 828 -4.19 -15.77 5.46
N GLU A 829 -2.88 -15.61 5.63
CA GLU A 829 -2.16 -15.98 6.86
C GLU A 829 -2.56 -15.10 8.04
N LEU A 830 -2.79 -13.80 7.82
CA LEU A 830 -3.32 -12.88 8.82
C LEU A 830 -4.70 -13.34 9.33
N GLU A 831 -5.61 -13.67 8.41
CA GLU A 831 -6.94 -14.17 8.77
C GLU A 831 -6.86 -15.54 9.48
N ARG A 832 -6.02 -16.46 8.98
CA ARG A 832 -5.80 -17.79 9.59
C ARG A 832 -5.30 -17.66 11.03
N LEU A 833 -4.34 -16.76 11.30
CA LEU A 833 -3.80 -16.53 12.65
C LEU A 833 -4.78 -15.82 13.58
N VAL A 834 -5.66 -14.96 13.05
CA VAL A 834 -6.72 -14.27 13.81
C VAL A 834 -7.89 -15.21 14.12
N GLN A 835 -8.22 -16.14 13.22
CA GLN A 835 -9.27 -17.14 13.46
C GLN A 835 -8.82 -18.30 14.36
N SER A 836 -7.55 -18.73 14.28
CA SER A 836 -7.06 -19.91 15.01
C SER A 836 -6.63 -19.66 16.45
N ASP A 837 -6.16 -18.45 16.81
CA ASP A 837 -5.77 -18.09 18.18
C ASP A 837 -6.67 -16.96 18.74
N PRO A 838 -7.52 -17.24 19.75
CA PRO A 838 -8.33 -16.22 20.42
C PRO A 838 -7.53 -15.03 20.96
N LYS A 839 -6.25 -15.22 21.33
CA LYS A 839 -5.39 -14.12 21.78
C LYS A 839 -4.98 -13.20 20.65
N ASN A 840 -4.81 -13.74 19.44
CA ASN A 840 -4.60 -12.92 18.24
C ASN A 840 -5.89 -12.19 17.85
N LYS A 841 -7.05 -12.84 17.98
CA LYS A 841 -8.35 -12.15 17.81
C LYS A 841 -8.48 -10.97 18.77
N GLU A 842 -8.22 -11.15 20.06
CA GLU A 842 -8.26 -10.09 21.08
C GLU A 842 -7.31 -8.90 20.79
N LEU A 843 -6.23 -9.08 20.02
CA LEU A 843 -5.31 -8.02 19.63
C LEU A 843 -5.82 -7.12 18.49
N VAL A 844 -6.85 -7.53 17.75
CA VAL A 844 -7.38 -6.74 16.61
C VAL A 844 -8.53 -5.84 17.10
N SER A 845 -8.36 -4.52 17.02
CA SER A 845 -9.45 -3.55 17.30
C SER A 845 -10.45 -3.45 16.14
N SER A 846 -11.60 -2.81 16.37
CA SER A 846 -12.60 -2.55 15.34
C SER A 846 -12.05 -1.71 14.17
N GLN A 847 -11.38 -0.59 14.44
CA GLN A 847 -10.66 0.21 13.43
C GLN A 847 -9.64 -0.64 12.64
N VAL A 848 -8.81 -1.44 13.33
CA VAL A 848 -7.78 -2.27 12.68
C VAL A 848 -8.41 -3.36 11.81
N ALA A 849 -9.49 -4.01 12.26
CA ALA A 849 -10.26 -4.97 11.46
C ALA A 849 -10.90 -4.33 10.22
N SER A 850 -11.32 -3.06 10.30
CA SER A 850 -11.85 -2.33 9.14
C SER A 850 -10.76 -2.09 8.08
N ILE A 851 -9.59 -1.61 8.51
CA ILE A 851 -8.44 -1.35 7.61
C ILE A 851 -7.94 -2.66 6.97
N ILE A 852 -7.85 -3.74 7.76
CA ILE A 852 -7.53 -5.10 7.26
C ILE A 852 -8.55 -5.53 6.20
N SER A 853 -9.84 -5.30 6.41
CA SER A 853 -10.89 -5.67 5.45
C SER A 853 -10.80 -4.91 4.13
N ASP A 854 -10.50 -3.60 4.16
CA ASP A 854 -10.33 -2.81 2.93
C ASP A 854 -9.10 -3.26 2.13
N LEU A 855 -7.98 -3.51 2.81
CA LEU A 855 -6.77 -4.07 2.19
C LEU A 855 -6.99 -5.49 1.65
N ALA A 856 -7.79 -6.31 2.34
CA ALA A 856 -8.11 -7.67 1.92
C ALA A 856 -8.98 -7.70 0.67
N VAL A 857 -10.02 -6.85 0.56
CA VAL A 857 -10.83 -6.74 -0.65
C VAL A 857 -9.98 -6.31 -1.85
N MET A 858 -9.10 -5.32 -1.70
CA MET A 858 -8.19 -4.93 -2.79
C MET A 858 -7.22 -6.07 -3.17
N SER A 859 -6.79 -6.88 -2.20
CA SER A 859 -5.92 -8.05 -2.43
C SER A 859 -6.66 -9.19 -3.14
N GLU A 860 -7.94 -9.39 -2.85
CA GLU A 860 -8.81 -10.32 -3.60
C GLU A 860 -9.03 -9.82 -5.03
N CYS A 861 -9.29 -8.53 -5.24
CA CYS A 861 -9.46 -7.96 -6.58
C CYS A 861 -8.23 -8.18 -7.46
N ILE A 862 -7.02 -8.00 -6.92
CA ILE A 862 -5.77 -8.28 -7.63
C ILE A 862 -5.61 -9.78 -7.87
N HIS A 863 -5.85 -10.62 -6.86
CA HIS A 863 -5.77 -12.07 -7.01
C HIS A 863 -6.69 -12.61 -8.13
N GLN A 864 -7.93 -12.12 -8.19
CA GLN A 864 -8.88 -12.48 -9.24
C GLN A 864 -8.39 -12.06 -10.64
N ILE A 865 -7.75 -10.90 -10.78
CA ILE A 865 -7.07 -10.48 -12.03
C ILE A 865 -5.93 -11.46 -12.37
N ASP A 866 -5.13 -11.87 -11.38
CA ASP A 866 -4.03 -12.83 -11.56
C ASP A 866 -4.52 -14.25 -11.95
N LEU A 867 -5.77 -14.59 -11.65
CA LEU A 867 -6.45 -15.83 -12.10
C LEU A 867 -6.84 -15.80 -13.59
N TYR A 868 -6.77 -14.66 -14.29
CA TYR A 868 -7.11 -14.55 -15.72
C TYR A 868 -5.99 -15.06 -16.65
N GLN A 869 -5.64 -16.34 -16.44
CA GLN A 869 -4.58 -17.08 -17.12
C GLN A 869 -5.00 -17.49 -18.55
N PRO A 870 -4.08 -17.50 -19.54
CA PRO A 870 -2.64 -17.27 -19.41
C PRO A 870 -2.23 -15.78 -19.35
N TRP A 871 -3.10 -14.86 -19.79
CA TRP A 871 -2.74 -13.45 -20.04
C TRP A 871 -2.28 -12.68 -18.80
N ALA A 872 -2.75 -13.05 -17.61
CA ALA A 872 -2.33 -12.44 -16.36
C ALA A 872 -0.79 -12.42 -16.16
N ASN A 873 -0.08 -13.41 -16.71
CA ASN A 873 1.38 -13.48 -16.64
C ASN A 873 2.09 -12.34 -17.41
N THR A 874 1.39 -11.63 -18.29
CA THR A 874 1.94 -10.56 -19.13
C THR A 874 1.58 -9.16 -18.64
N PHE A 875 0.62 -9.03 -17.70
CA PHE A 875 0.11 -7.72 -17.28
C PHE A 875 1.20 -6.83 -16.66
N GLU A 876 2.24 -7.42 -16.07
CA GLU A 876 3.40 -6.68 -15.56
C GLU A 876 4.24 -6.07 -16.70
N ASN A 877 4.51 -6.84 -17.75
CA ASN A 877 5.18 -6.34 -18.96
C ASN A 877 4.33 -5.25 -19.64
N GLY A 878 3.01 -5.46 -19.73
CA GLY A 878 2.07 -4.47 -20.26
C GLY A 878 2.02 -3.18 -19.43
N PHE A 879 2.30 -3.24 -18.13
CA PHE A 879 2.49 -2.04 -17.31
C PHE A 879 3.81 -1.34 -17.66
N VAL A 880 4.92 -2.06 -17.77
CA VAL A 880 6.23 -1.49 -18.13
C VAL A 880 6.19 -0.82 -19.51
N GLU A 881 5.62 -1.49 -20.51
CA GLU A 881 5.46 -0.98 -21.88
C GLU A 881 4.61 0.31 -21.95
N ARG A 882 3.56 0.40 -21.11
CA ARG A 882 2.62 1.52 -21.09
C ARG A 882 2.77 2.45 -19.87
N GLN A 883 3.89 2.38 -19.14
CA GLN A 883 4.04 3.01 -17.82
C GLN A 883 3.66 4.50 -17.82
N ASN A 884 4.17 5.26 -18.80
CA ASN A 884 3.92 6.70 -18.93
C ASN A 884 2.46 7.05 -19.25
N GLU A 885 1.76 6.18 -19.99
CA GLU A 885 0.33 6.34 -20.28
C GLU A 885 -0.50 6.05 -19.03
N ILE A 886 -0.25 4.92 -18.38
CA ILE A 886 -0.97 4.46 -17.18
C ILE A 886 -0.80 5.45 -16.02
N GLN A 887 0.41 5.97 -15.79
CA GLN A 887 0.65 6.99 -14.77
C GLN A 887 -0.07 8.31 -15.08
N LYS A 888 -0.17 8.71 -16.35
CA LYS A 888 -0.91 9.90 -16.80
C LYS A 888 -2.42 9.72 -16.71
N GLU A 889 -2.94 8.56 -17.08
CA GLU A 889 -4.34 8.17 -16.91
C GLU A 889 -4.72 8.18 -15.41
N TYR A 890 -3.89 7.60 -14.54
CA TYR A 890 -4.08 7.61 -13.08
C TYR A 890 -4.00 9.03 -12.48
N SER A 891 -3.07 9.87 -12.93
CA SER A 891 -2.96 11.26 -12.50
C SER A 891 -4.16 12.12 -12.94
N SER A 892 -4.78 11.78 -14.07
CA SER A 892 -6.05 12.37 -14.54
C SER A 892 -7.23 11.89 -13.69
N LEU A 893 -7.31 10.59 -13.39
CA LEU A 893 -8.35 9.96 -12.58
C LEU A 893 -8.38 10.50 -11.14
N THR A 894 -7.21 10.70 -10.53
CA THR A 894 -7.04 11.21 -9.15
C THR A 894 -6.92 12.74 -9.07
N SER A 895 -7.06 13.45 -10.20
CA SER A 895 -6.90 14.90 -10.25
C SER A 895 -7.90 15.64 -9.36
N GLY A 896 -7.39 16.46 -8.43
CA GLY A 896 -8.22 17.20 -7.48
C GLY A 896 -8.56 16.44 -6.18
N TRP A 897 -8.10 15.19 -5.99
CA TRP A 897 -8.31 14.45 -4.75
C TRP A 897 -7.43 14.97 -3.60
N ASP A 898 -6.32 15.64 -3.93
CA ASP A 898 -5.49 16.44 -3.02
C ASP A 898 -6.33 17.43 -2.19
N LYS A 899 -7.38 17.98 -2.80
CA LYS A 899 -8.29 18.96 -2.20
C LYS A 899 -9.20 18.38 -1.12
N PHE A 900 -9.17 17.06 -0.90
CA PHE A 900 -9.84 16.40 0.21
C PHE A 900 -8.97 16.38 1.49
N LEU A 901 -7.64 16.57 1.36
CA LEU A 901 -6.65 16.46 2.43
C LEU A 901 -6.36 17.80 3.12
N ILE A 902 -7.37 18.66 3.30
CA ILE A 902 -7.20 20.00 3.88
C ILE A 902 -6.75 19.92 5.34
N SER A 903 -5.72 20.71 5.71
CA SER A 903 -5.25 20.80 7.08
C SER A 903 -6.30 21.44 8.00
N PHE A 904 -6.57 20.80 9.14
CA PHE A 904 -7.42 21.36 10.18
C PHE A 904 -6.61 22.07 11.27
N GLU A 905 -5.28 22.00 11.24
CA GLU A 905 -4.41 22.75 12.15
C GLU A 905 -4.65 24.26 12.05
N GLY A 906 -4.58 24.98 13.17
CA GLY A 906 -4.93 26.42 13.23
C GLY A 906 -6.43 26.74 13.11
N THR A 907 -7.29 25.80 12.67
CA THR A 907 -8.73 26.04 12.57
C THR A 907 -9.46 25.92 13.91
N SER A 908 -10.70 26.43 13.97
CA SER A 908 -11.59 26.28 15.12
C SER A 908 -12.30 24.91 15.18
N LEU A 909 -12.00 23.97 14.28
CA LEU A 909 -12.73 22.68 14.18
C LEU A 909 -12.64 21.85 15.46
N ALA A 910 -11.50 21.81 16.16
CA ALA A 910 -11.37 21.17 17.47
C ALA A 910 -12.37 21.70 18.51
N LYS A 911 -12.63 23.02 18.53
CA LYS A 911 -13.62 23.65 19.41
C LYS A 911 -15.06 23.28 19.03
N LEU A 912 -15.31 22.76 17.83
CA LEU A 912 -16.61 22.31 17.34
C LEU A 912 -16.79 20.79 17.45
N GLY A 913 -15.78 20.02 17.06
CA GLY A 913 -15.80 18.56 16.89
C GLY A 913 -15.19 17.72 18.01
N SER A 914 -14.51 18.30 19.01
CA SER A 914 -14.09 17.52 20.20
C SER A 914 -15.32 17.02 20.99
N PRO A 915 -15.37 15.74 21.40
CA PRO A 915 -16.46 15.18 22.19
C PRO A 915 -16.34 15.40 23.71
N GLU A 916 -15.25 16.01 24.19
CA GLU A 916 -14.85 16.01 25.61
C GLU A 916 -15.82 16.69 26.58
N ASP A 917 -16.59 17.68 26.11
CA ASP A 917 -17.60 18.37 26.93
C ASP A 917 -19.00 17.70 26.88
N GLY A 918 -19.12 16.56 26.22
CA GLY A 918 -20.36 15.80 26.09
C GLY A 918 -21.39 16.43 25.13
N ARG A 919 -21.03 17.44 24.34
CA ARG A 919 -21.92 18.14 23.37
C ARG A 919 -22.66 17.24 22.38
N PHE A 920 -22.16 16.03 22.15
CA PHE A 920 -22.73 15.04 21.23
C PHE A 920 -23.50 13.92 21.97
N HIS A 921 -23.78 14.08 23.28
CA HIS A 921 -24.56 13.10 24.04
C HIS A 921 -25.97 12.93 23.45
N TYR A 922 -26.16 11.82 22.73
CA TYR A 922 -27.38 11.52 21.98
C TYR A 922 -28.13 10.35 22.64
N PRO A 923 -29.05 10.61 23.60
CA PRO A 923 -29.72 9.57 24.40
C PRO A 923 -30.83 8.82 23.65
N ALA A 924 -30.53 8.32 22.45
CA ALA A 924 -31.49 7.64 21.57
C ALA A 924 -32.04 6.30 22.11
N GLU A 925 -31.42 5.76 23.17
CA GLU A 925 -31.90 4.63 23.96
C GLU A 925 -32.92 5.00 25.05
N LYS A 926 -33.04 6.27 25.44
CA LYS A 926 -33.95 6.71 26.51
C LYS A 926 -35.35 6.96 25.97
N ARG A 927 -36.36 6.86 26.84
CA ARG A 927 -37.75 7.23 26.52
C ARG A 927 -37.81 8.69 26.05
N ARG A 928 -38.48 8.94 24.92
CA ARG A 928 -38.78 10.31 24.45
C ARG A 928 -39.62 11.06 25.50
N ASN A 929 -39.08 12.17 25.95
CA ASN A 929 -39.71 13.23 26.74
C ASN A 929 -39.08 14.56 26.29
N HIS A 930 -39.60 15.70 26.76
CA HIS A 930 -39.08 17.03 26.40
C HIS A 930 -37.55 17.16 26.61
N GLU A 931 -37.03 16.66 27.73
CA GLU A 931 -35.61 16.73 28.11
C GLU A 931 -34.70 15.94 27.15
N ASN A 932 -34.97 14.64 26.96
CA ASN A 932 -34.18 13.78 26.06
C ASN A 932 -34.29 14.24 24.60
N VAL A 933 -35.47 14.72 24.16
CA VAL A 933 -35.65 15.24 22.80
C VAL A 933 -34.86 16.53 22.58
N GLU A 934 -34.81 17.45 23.55
CA GLU A 934 -34.02 18.67 23.40
C GLU A 934 -32.51 18.42 23.55
N LEU A 935 -32.09 17.45 24.36
CA LEU A 935 -30.70 16.96 24.37
C LEU A 935 -30.30 16.41 22.98
N MET A 936 -31.13 15.54 22.39
CA MET A 936 -30.91 14.98 21.05
C MET A 936 -30.84 16.09 19.98
N ARG A 937 -31.78 17.04 20.00
CA ARG A 937 -31.80 18.19 19.07
C ARG A 937 -30.64 19.14 19.28
N SER A 938 -30.14 19.30 20.50
CA SER A 938 -28.94 20.11 20.77
C SER A 938 -27.67 19.45 20.23
N ALA A 939 -27.52 18.13 20.41
CA ALA A 939 -26.43 17.37 19.83
C ALA A 939 -26.46 17.38 18.29
N GLU A 940 -27.65 17.32 17.68
CA GLU A 940 -27.83 17.50 16.23
C GLU A 940 -27.38 18.90 15.77
N ARG A 941 -27.80 19.98 16.45
CA ARG A 941 -27.34 21.36 16.14
C ARG A 941 -25.82 21.54 16.29
N ASN A 942 -25.20 20.88 17.25
CA ASN A 942 -23.75 20.91 17.46
C ASN A 942 -23.02 20.19 16.30
N LEU A 943 -23.53 19.03 15.87
CA LEU A 943 -23.01 18.29 14.72
C LEU A 943 -23.18 19.11 13.42
N ASP A 944 -24.33 19.72 13.22
CA ASP A 944 -24.61 20.63 12.10
C ASP A 944 -23.69 21.87 12.11
N ALA A 945 -23.23 22.32 13.29
CA ALA A 945 -22.27 23.43 13.41
C ALA A 945 -20.84 23.02 13.04
N PHE A 946 -20.40 21.83 13.46
CA PHE A 946 -19.12 21.26 13.02
C PHE A 946 -19.08 21.07 11.50
N TRP A 947 -20.09 20.41 10.92
CA TRP A 947 -20.10 20.14 9.48
C TRP A 947 -20.24 21.40 8.63
N ARG A 948 -20.98 22.43 9.06
CA ARG A 948 -20.97 23.74 8.37
C ARG A 948 -19.59 24.41 8.38
N ALA A 949 -18.80 24.23 9.43
CA ALA A 949 -17.42 24.73 9.46
C ALA A 949 -16.51 23.94 8.52
N VAL A 950 -16.61 22.60 8.52
CA VAL A 950 -15.92 21.73 7.54
C VAL A 950 -16.28 22.12 6.10
N ASP A 951 -17.56 22.24 5.78
CA ASP A 951 -18.06 22.59 4.43
C ASP A 951 -17.72 24.02 4.01
N SER A 952 -17.34 24.90 4.96
CA SER A 952 -16.80 26.24 4.66
C SER A 952 -15.30 26.23 4.32
N LEU A 953 -14.54 25.29 4.90
CA LEU A 953 -13.12 25.05 4.60
C LEU A 953 -12.95 24.18 3.35
N MET A 954 -13.93 23.31 3.10
CA MET A 954 -14.07 22.40 1.96
C MET A 954 -15.09 22.96 0.95
N PRO A 955 -14.79 24.02 0.17
CA PRO A 955 -15.77 24.58 -0.78
C PRO A 955 -16.04 23.60 -1.93
N VAL A 956 -17.07 22.76 -1.74
CA VAL A 956 -17.68 21.81 -2.70
C VAL A 956 -18.04 22.48 -4.04
N THR A 957 -18.05 23.81 -4.09
CA THR A 957 -18.39 24.67 -5.23
C THR A 957 -17.19 25.32 -5.93
N ARG A 958 -15.95 25.16 -5.46
CA ARG A 958 -14.74 25.77 -6.07
C ARG A 958 -13.66 24.77 -6.54
N GLY A 959 -13.78 23.48 -6.22
CA GLY A 959 -12.77 22.49 -6.58
C GLY A 959 -13.30 21.11 -6.96
N MET A 960 -14.41 20.66 -6.33
CA MET A 960 -15.12 19.45 -6.74
C MET A 960 -15.95 19.70 -8.01
N THR A 961 -16.01 18.71 -8.89
CA THR A 961 -16.82 18.75 -10.11
C THR A 961 -17.97 17.75 -10.05
N ARG A 962 -18.91 17.81 -11.00
CA ARG A 962 -19.96 16.78 -11.15
C ARG A 962 -19.43 15.38 -11.49
N ARG A 963 -18.13 15.23 -11.82
CA ARG A 963 -17.49 13.93 -12.11
C ARG A 963 -17.22 13.15 -10.82
N ASN A 964 -16.76 13.85 -9.79
CA ASN A 964 -16.45 13.33 -8.45
C ASN A 964 -17.62 12.58 -7.80
N ALA A 965 -17.37 11.43 -7.18
CA ALA A 965 -18.37 10.69 -6.42
C ALA A 965 -18.77 11.44 -5.14
N ILE A 966 -17.82 12.04 -4.42
CA ILE A 966 -18.10 12.76 -3.17
C ILE A 966 -19.07 13.92 -3.39
N TYR A 967 -18.97 14.61 -4.53
CA TYR A 967 -19.90 15.66 -4.93
C TYR A 967 -21.33 15.12 -5.11
N LYS A 968 -21.49 13.97 -5.78
CA LYS A 968 -22.79 13.31 -6.00
C LYS A 968 -23.41 12.84 -4.69
N VAL A 969 -22.59 12.42 -3.71
CA VAL A 969 -23.05 12.04 -2.37
C VAL A 969 -23.45 13.27 -1.58
N LEU A 970 -22.53 14.23 -1.36
CA LEU A 970 -22.74 15.43 -0.54
C LEU A 970 -23.96 16.25 -1.00
N THR A 971 -24.16 16.43 -2.31
CA THR A 971 -25.35 17.14 -2.84
C THR A 971 -26.68 16.43 -2.58
N ARG A 972 -26.66 15.11 -2.30
CA ARG A 972 -27.84 14.30 -1.94
C ARG A 972 -28.04 14.15 -0.42
N ILE A 973 -27.05 14.47 0.43
CA ILE A 973 -27.15 14.27 1.89
C ILE A 973 -28.31 15.06 2.52
N PRO A 974 -28.54 16.36 2.24
CA PRO A 974 -29.55 17.14 2.96
C PRO A 974 -30.97 16.56 2.96
N GLY A 975 -31.37 15.87 1.88
CA GLY A 975 -32.66 15.19 1.77
C GLY A 975 -32.71 13.77 2.35
N LYS A 976 -31.59 13.22 2.82
CA LYS A 976 -31.47 11.86 3.37
C LYS A 976 -31.36 11.81 4.91
N LEU A 977 -31.15 12.94 5.59
CA LEU A 977 -30.80 12.99 7.02
C LEU A 977 -32.03 12.85 7.94
N GLN A 978 -32.09 11.78 8.73
CA GLN A 978 -33.12 11.60 9.76
C GLN A 978 -32.80 12.43 11.02
N ARG A 979 -33.47 13.58 11.19
CA ARG A 979 -33.36 14.46 12.38
C ARG A 979 -34.46 14.20 13.41
N THR A 980 -34.24 14.64 14.65
CA THR A 980 -35.21 14.49 15.74
C THR A 980 -36.34 15.52 15.63
N PRO A 981 -37.61 15.12 15.49
CA PRO A 981 -38.74 16.05 15.46
C PRO A 981 -38.86 16.82 16.78
N ALA A 982 -39.52 17.97 16.75
CA ALA A 982 -39.81 18.72 17.98
C ALA A 982 -40.65 17.87 18.94
N TRP A 983 -40.49 18.09 20.25
CA TRP A 983 -41.35 17.44 21.23
C TRP A 983 -42.76 18.03 21.15
N VAL A 984 -43.69 17.24 20.62
CA VAL A 984 -45.13 17.44 20.79
C VAL A 984 -45.52 16.75 22.10
N GLU A 985 -46.10 17.48 23.05
CA GLU A 985 -46.65 16.85 24.26
C GLU A 985 -47.89 16.04 23.84
N PRO A 986 -47.94 14.72 24.09
CA PRO A 986 -49.05 13.89 23.62
C PRO A 986 -50.35 14.36 24.25
N GLU A 987 -51.40 14.49 23.42
CA GLU A 987 -52.71 14.95 23.89
C GLU A 987 -53.22 14.09 25.04
N LYS A 988 -53.67 14.75 26.10
CA LYS A 988 -54.31 14.09 27.24
C LYS A 988 -55.73 13.68 26.84
N GLN A 989 -55.85 12.58 26.10
CA GLN A 989 -57.16 11.98 25.82
C GLN A 989 -57.91 11.72 27.13
N PRO A 990 -59.24 11.95 27.18
CA PRO A 990 -60.03 11.77 28.38
C PRO A 990 -60.01 10.30 28.81
N THR A 991 -59.99 10.10 30.12
CA THR A 991 -59.55 8.87 30.75
C THR A 991 -60.79 8.10 31.27
N LYS A 992 -60.92 6.80 30.94
CA LYS A 992 -62.23 6.11 30.80
C LYS A 992 -62.48 4.93 31.75
N VAL A 993 -62.77 5.26 33.02
CA VAL A 993 -62.93 4.34 34.17
C VAL A 993 -63.50 2.93 33.85
N THR A 994 -62.74 1.89 34.22
CA THR A 994 -63.29 0.59 34.66
C THR A 994 -62.78 0.28 36.07
N GLY A 995 -63.69 -0.08 36.98
CA GLY A 995 -63.41 -0.20 38.41
C GLY A 995 -63.38 -1.63 38.93
N LEU A 996 -62.74 -1.81 40.08
CA LEU A 996 -62.86 -2.97 40.97
C LEU A 996 -62.78 -2.46 42.41
N GLU A 997 -63.85 -2.63 43.16
CA GLU A 997 -63.98 -2.10 44.51
C GLU A 997 -63.24 -2.97 45.54
N LYS A 998 -62.66 -2.33 46.56
CA LYS A 998 -62.20 -2.99 47.79
C LYS A 998 -62.90 -2.39 48.99
N SER A 999 -63.21 -3.24 49.96
CA SER A 999 -63.94 -2.87 51.18
C SER A 999 -63.11 -1.95 52.08
N LEU A 1000 -63.80 -1.06 52.82
CA LEU A 1000 -63.20 -0.24 53.88
C LEU A 1000 -62.51 -1.05 54.98
N ALA A 1001 -62.88 -2.33 55.14
CA ALA A 1001 -62.24 -3.24 56.10
C ALA A 1001 -60.75 -3.49 55.79
N ASP A 1002 -60.40 -3.68 54.50
CA ASP A 1002 -59.00 -3.92 54.06
C ASP A 1002 -58.09 -2.75 54.49
N LEU A 1003 -58.57 -1.51 54.32
CA LEU A 1003 -57.82 -0.28 54.60
C LEU A 1003 -57.61 -0.01 56.10
N GLN A 1004 -58.49 -0.50 56.98
CA GLN A 1004 -58.29 -0.37 58.42
C GLN A 1004 -57.23 -1.33 58.94
N PHE A 1005 -57.13 -2.54 58.39
CA PHE A 1005 -56.14 -3.53 58.81
C PHE A 1005 -54.71 -3.10 58.43
N GLU A 1006 -54.53 -2.51 57.25
CA GLU A 1006 -53.22 -2.04 56.76
C GLU A 1006 -52.68 -0.81 57.51
N LEU A 1007 -53.55 0.00 58.11
CA LEU A 1007 -53.16 1.24 58.80
C LEU A 1007 -52.60 0.98 60.20
N VAL A 1008 -53.16 0.01 60.94
CA VAL A 1008 -52.72 -0.37 62.30
C VAL A 1008 -51.32 -0.98 62.27
N HIS A 1009 -50.99 -1.76 61.23
CA HIS A 1009 -49.68 -2.42 61.13
C HIS A 1009 -48.52 -1.47 60.74
N ARG A 1010 -48.81 -0.18 60.48
CA ARG A 1010 -47.81 0.84 60.13
C ARG A 1010 -47.44 1.80 61.27
N THR A 1011 -48.07 1.71 62.44
CA THR A 1011 -47.89 2.70 63.53
C THR A 1011 -46.84 2.31 64.59
N GLU A 1012 -46.27 1.09 64.55
CA GLU A 1012 -45.24 0.63 65.48
C GLU A 1012 -43.85 0.44 64.84
N LYS A 1013 -43.20 1.55 64.44
CA LYS A 1013 -41.73 1.77 64.52
C LYS A 1013 -41.31 3.11 63.92
N THR A 1014 -41.00 4.09 64.77
CA THR A 1014 -40.15 5.24 64.42
C THR A 1014 -39.48 5.79 65.67
N ILE A 1015 -38.14 5.68 65.76
CA ILE A 1015 -37.29 6.42 66.68
C ILE A 1015 -36.03 6.83 65.90
N GLU A 1016 -35.73 8.13 65.89
CA GLU A 1016 -34.61 8.80 65.21
C GLU A 1016 -33.47 9.11 66.25
N PRO A 1017 -32.44 9.99 66.06
CA PRO A 1017 -31.99 10.80 64.90
C PRO A 1017 -30.47 10.58 64.59
N ALA A 1018 -29.68 11.38 63.86
CA ALA A 1018 -29.80 12.74 63.26
C ALA A 1018 -28.89 12.82 61.99
N ALA A 1019 -28.69 13.94 61.26
CA ALA A 1019 -29.13 15.33 61.38
C ALA A 1019 -29.34 15.98 59.97
N ALA A 1020 -30.03 17.13 59.90
CA ALA A 1020 -30.23 17.96 58.69
C ALA A 1020 -29.08 19.00 58.51
N PRO A 1021 -29.09 20.06 57.63
CA PRO A 1021 -30.17 20.87 56.99
C PRO A 1021 -30.09 20.90 55.42
N LEU A 1022 -30.84 21.62 54.57
CA LEU A 1022 -32.14 22.35 54.48
C LEU A 1022 -32.51 22.49 52.93
N PRO A 1023 -33.61 23.11 52.44
CA PRO A 1023 -34.30 22.68 51.22
C PRO A 1023 -34.50 23.75 50.10
N LYS A 1024 -35.33 23.44 49.09
CA LYS A 1024 -36.18 24.43 48.39
C LYS A 1024 -37.55 23.86 47.96
N LYS A 1025 -38.58 24.71 47.95
CA LYS A 1025 -40.02 24.37 47.80
C LYS A 1025 -40.41 23.93 46.39
N LYS A 1026 -41.45 23.09 46.29
CA LYS A 1026 -42.35 22.99 45.12
C LYS A 1026 -43.81 22.92 45.59
N VAL A 1027 -44.69 23.73 45.02
CA VAL A 1027 -46.13 23.79 45.36
C VAL A 1027 -46.90 22.81 44.48
N LYS A 1028 -47.98 22.21 45.02
CA LYS A 1028 -48.96 21.40 44.27
C LYS A 1028 -50.31 22.11 44.23
N SER A 1029 -51.03 21.93 43.12
CA SER A 1029 -52.50 21.96 43.05
C SER A 1029 -53.01 20.56 42.64
N GLN A 1030 -54.30 20.29 42.81
CA GLN A 1030 -54.87 18.93 42.80
C GLN A 1030 -55.65 18.59 41.52
N GLY A 1031 -55.81 17.28 41.25
CA GLY A 1031 -56.73 16.70 40.27
C GLY A 1031 -57.04 15.24 40.61
N LYS A 1032 -58.25 14.77 40.31
CA LYS A 1032 -58.79 13.42 40.61
C LYS A 1032 -59.52 12.87 39.34
N PRO A 1033 -59.90 11.58 39.21
CA PRO A 1033 -59.02 10.60 38.54
C PRO A 1033 -59.68 9.73 37.42
N SER A 1034 -58.85 8.87 36.80
CA SER A 1034 -59.16 7.49 36.29
C SER A 1034 -59.25 7.23 34.77
N MET A 1035 -58.69 6.09 34.32
CA MET A 1035 -58.29 5.62 32.95
C MET A 1035 -59.15 4.44 32.43
N PRO A 1036 -59.10 3.98 31.13
CA PRO A 1036 -58.02 4.13 30.13
C PRO A 1036 -58.41 4.39 28.62
N ASP A 1037 -57.38 4.42 27.74
CA ASP A 1037 -57.33 4.17 26.28
C ASP A 1037 -58.13 5.05 25.29
N LYS A 1038 -57.55 5.48 24.15
CA LYS A 1038 -56.65 4.74 23.21
C LYS A 1038 -55.40 5.52 22.74
N ALA A 1039 -54.49 4.81 22.06
CA ALA A 1039 -53.38 5.41 21.32
C ALA A 1039 -53.82 6.07 20.00
N VAL A 1040 -53.14 7.14 19.61
CA VAL A 1040 -53.16 7.77 18.29
C VAL A 1040 -51.73 7.78 17.76
N GLU A 1041 -51.54 7.37 16.50
CA GLU A 1041 -50.24 7.42 15.83
C GLU A 1041 -49.96 8.84 15.34
N PRO A 1042 -48.74 9.38 15.53
CA PRO A 1042 -48.30 10.57 14.80
C PRO A 1042 -48.13 10.22 13.31
N GLU A 1043 -48.60 11.10 12.43
CA GLU A 1043 -48.59 10.89 10.98
C GLU A 1043 -47.18 10.58 10.44
N LEU A 1044 -47.11 9.67 9.47
CA LEU A 1044 -45.89 9.37 8.74
C LEU A 1044 -45.51 10.57 7.82
N PRO A 1045 -44.21 10.75 7.50
CA PRO A 1045 -43.82 11.65 6.42
C PRO A 1045 -44.48 11.23 5.10
N VAL A 1046 -44.91 12.23 4.32
CA VAL A 1046 -45.60 12.12 3.02
C VAL A 1046 -45.17 10.90 2.21
N GLU A 1047 -46.14 10.07 1.82
CA GLU A 1047 -45.93 8.98 0.87
C GLU A 1047 -45.42 9.56 -0.46
N ASN A 1048 -44.23 9.11 -0.90
CA ASN A 1048 -43.98 9.01 -2.33
C ASN A 1048 -44.83 7.85 -2.84
N GLU A 1049 -45.56 8.05 -3.94
CA GLU A 1049 -46.23 6.95 -4.62
C GLU A 1049 -45.22 5.90 -5.12
N TYR A 1050 -45.74 4.70 -5.40
CA TYR A 1050 -45.08 3.49 -5.94
C TYR A 1050 -44.48 2.48 -4.92
N ASP A 1051 -44.65 1.22 -5.31
CA ASP A 1051 -44.27 -0.07 -4.70
C ASP A 1051 -44.84 -0.47 -3.33
N ARG A 1052 -45.75 -1.46 -3.38
CA ARG A 1052 -46.25 -2.23 -2.23
C ARG A 1052 -45.13 -3.10 -1.64
N GLN A 1053 -44.44 -2.57 -0.64
CA GLN A 1053 -43.38 -3.26 0.08
C GLN A 1053 -43.82 -4.63 0.62
N PRO A 1054 -43.03 -5.72 0.44
CA PRO A 1054 -43.44 -7.08 0.78
C PRO A 1054 -43.52 -7.31 2.30
N THR A 1055 -44.49 -8.12 2.74
CA THR A 1055 -44.59 -8.57 4.13
C THR A 1055 -43.90 -9.92 4.30
N PHE A 1056 -42.82 -9.96 5.09
CA PHE A 1056 -42.07 -11.17 5.39
C PHE A 1056 -42.73 -11.96 6.52
N LYS A 1057 -42.78 -13.29 6.33
CA LYS A 1057 -43.14 -14.28 7.35
C LYS A 1057 -41.85 -14.83 7.96
N VAL A 1058 -41.63 -14.54 9.23
CA VAL A 1058 -40.36 -14.83 9.93
C VAL A 1058 -40.61 -15.53 11.26
N ASP A 1059 -39.66 -16.34 11.72
CA ASP A 1059 -39.79 -17.07 12.99
C ASP A 1059 -39.68 -16.12 14.22
N LYS A 1060 -39.94 -16.67 15.42
CA LYS A 1060 -39.89 -15.91 16.66
C LYS A 1060 -38.49 -15.35 16.99
N ARG A 1061 -37.42 -15.95 16.47
CA ARG A 1061 -36.03 -15.52 16.67
C ARG A 1061 -35.72 -14.32 15.79
N ALA A 1062 -36.00 -14.42 14.50
CA ALA A 1062 -35.87 -13.34 13.52
C ALA A 1062 -36.79 -12.15 13.82
N LEU A 1063 -38.05 -12.40 14.20
CA LEU A 1063 -38.98 -11.33 14.58
C LEU A 1063 -38.46 -10.46 15.73
N LYS A 1064 -37.81 -11.06 16.73
CA LYS A 1064 -37.17 -10.34 17.84
C LYS A 1064 -36.00 -9.45 17.36
N VAL A 1065 -35.23 -9.91 16.39
CA VAL A 1065 -34.14 -9.14 15.76
C VAL A 1065 -34.72 -7.92 15.03
N PHE A 1066 -35.66 -8.11 14.11
CA PHE A 1066 -36.25 -7.00 13.35
C PHE A 1066 -37.00 -6.01 14.25
N SER A 1067 -37.72 -6.48 15.28
CA SER A 1067 -38.34 -5.61 16.29
C SER A 1067 -37.32 -4.75 17.06
N THR A 1068 -36.07 -5.21 17.18
CA THR A 1068 -34.98 -4.47 17.83
C THR A 1068 -34.31 -3.48 16.88
N LEU A 1069 -34.06 -3.89 15.62
CA LEU A 1069 -33.47 -3.05 14.57
C LEU A 1069 -34.37 -1.84 14.24
N PHE A 1070 -35.69 -2.08 14.16
CA PHE A 1070 -36.70 -1.08 13.78
C PHE A 1070 -37.53 -0.56 14.97
N PHE A 1071 -36.99 -0.62 16.19
CA PHE A 1071 -37.71 -0.27 17.41
C PHE A 1071 -38.29 1.17 17.40
N GLN A 1072 -39.56 1.28 17.74
CA GLN A 1072 -40.25 2.56 17.91
C GLN A 1072 -40.38 2.93 19.40
N PRO A 1073 -40.02 4.17 19.83
CA PRO A 1073 -40.11 4.61 21.23
C PRO A 1073 -41.51 4.64 21.87
N SER A 1074 -42.56 4.29 21.12
CA SER A 1074 -43.93 4.06 21.57
C SER A 1074 -44.12 2.67 22.23
N GLN A 1075 -43.24 1.71 21.94
CA GLN A 1075 -43.34 0.33 22.42
C GLN A 1075 -42.86 0.21 23.89
N PRO A 1076 -43.50 -0.65 24.71
CA PRO A 1076 -43.15 -0.79 26.12
C PRO A 1076 -41.89 -1.64 26.34
N GLY A 1077 -40.81 -0.99 26.80
CA GLY A 1077 -39.54 -1.62 27.18
C GLY A 1077 -38.36 -1.08 26.37
N GLN A 1078 -37.14 -1.16 26.93
CA GLN A 1078 -35.91 -0.94 26.16
C GLN A 1078 -35.49 -2.26 25.51
N PRO A 1079 -35.20 -2.29 24.19
CA PRO A 1079 -34.65 -3.48 23.56
C PRO A 1079 -33.23 -3.80 24.07
N GLY A 1080 -32.94 -5.09 24.22
CA GLY A 1080 -31.62 -5.58 24.60
C GLY A 1080 -30.64 -5.62 23.42
N GLU A 1081 -29.43 -6.11 23.73
CA GLU A 1081 -28.42 -6.45 22.72
C GLU A 1081 -28.90 -7.60 21.81
N ILE A 1082 -28.48 -7.59 20.55
CA ILE A 1082 -28.76 -8.69 19.60
C ILE A 1082 -27.50 -9.57 19.50
N PRO A 1083 -27.54 -10.88 19.81
CA PRO A 1083 -26.42 -11.78 19.53
C PRO A 1083 -26.11 -11.83 18.03
N TRP A 1084 -24.84 -11.83 17.63
CA TRP A 1084 -24.46 -11.80 16.21
C TRP A 1084 -25.10 -12.95 15.41
N ASN A 1085 -25.06 -14.17 15.96
CA ASN A 1085 -25.65 -15.35 15.31
C ASN A 1085 -27.19 -15.30 15.22
N ASP A 1086 -27.87 -14.48 16.02
CA ASP A 1086 -29.31 -14.22 15.85
C ASP A 1086 -29.55 -13.26 14.67
N PHE A 1087 -28.67 -12.26 14.48
CA PHE A 1087 -28.73 -11.35 13.31
C PHE A 1087 -28.41 -12.07 12.00
N LEU A 1088 -27.36 -12.90 11.96
CA LEU A 1088 -27.04 -13.76 10.80
C LEU A 1088 -28.25 -14.64 10.44
N HIS A 1089 -28.85 -15.30 11.45
CA HIS A 1089 -30.05 -16.11 11.27
C HIS A 1089 -31.24 -15.29 10.74
N ALA A 1090 -31.50 -14.10 11.29
CA ALA A 1090 -32.63 -13.27 10.88
C ALA A 1090 -32.50 -12.82 9.41
N MET A 1091 -31.33 -12.34 9.00
CA MET A 1091 -31.08 -11.93 7.61
C MET A 1091 -31.13 -13.13 6.65
N GLY A 1092 -30.45 -14.23 7.01
CA GLY A 1092 -30.34 -15.44 6.19
C GLY A 1092 -31.65 -16.21 6.03
N SER A 1093 -32.49 -16.29 7.07
CA SER A 1093 -33.81 -16.95 7.00
C SER A 1093 -34.87 -16.12 6.28
N THR A 1094 -34.64 -14.81 6.10
CA THR A 1094 -35.63 -13.91 5.46
C THR A 1094 -35.42 -13.77 3.96
N ALA A 1095 -34.24 -13.33 3.52
CA ALA A 1095 -34.05 -12.88 2.12
C ALA A 1095 -32.62 -13.01 1.55
N PHE A 1096 -31.60 -13.20 2.39
CA PHE A 1096 -30.19 -13.07 1.99
C PHE A 1096 -29.44 -14.40 1.96
N THR A 1097 -28.46 -14.54 1.07
CA THR A 1097 -27.28 -15.38 1.27
C THR A 1097 -26.37 -14.67 2.27
N VAL A 1098 -25.71 -15.40 3.16
CA VAL A 1098 -24.89 -14.85 4.24
C VAL A 1098 -23.51 -15.46 4.19
N GLU A 1099 -22.50 -14.64 3.99
CA GLU A 1099 -21.10 -15.06 3.84
C GLU A 1099 -20.17 -14.21 4.72
N LYS A 1100 -19.17 -14.85 5.33
CA LYS A 1100 -18.10 -14.15 6.05
C LYS A 1100 -16.92 -13.84 5.13
N LEU A 1101 -16.66 -12.55 4.90
CA LEU A 1101 -15.44 -12.06 4.25
C LEU A 1101 -14.29 -11.97 5.28
N TYR A 1102 -13.18 -11.33 4.91
CA TYR A 1102 -12.03 -11.14 5.80
C TYR A 1102 -12.35 -10.27 7.04
N GLY A 1103 -11.72 -10.62 8.16
CA GLY A 1103 -11.78 -9.92 9.44
C GLY A 1103 -13.15 -9.98 10.11
N SER A 1104 -13.78 -8.82 10.24
CA SER A 1104 -15.12 -8.67 10.80
C SER A 1104 -16.23 -8.56 9.76
N VAL A 1105 -15.93 -8.43 8.46
CA VAL A 1105 -16.99 -8.16 7.46
C VAL A 1105 -17.78 -9.42 7.09
N TRP A 1106 -19.10 -9.28 7.11
CA TRP A 1106 -20.05 -10.24 6.55
C TRP A 1106 -20.83 -9.59 5.42
N GLN A 1107 -20.98 -10.31 4.31
CA GLN A 1107 -21.76 -9.91 3.14
C GLN A 1107 -23.15 -10.57 3.16
N PHE A 1108 -24.15 -9.81 2.73
CA PHE A 1108 -25.54 -10.19 2.64
C PHE A 1108 -26.02 -9.90 1.21
N THR A 1109 -26.02 -10.94 0.37
CA THR A 1109 -26.43 -10.87 -1.04
C THR A 1109 -27.90 -11.27 -1.18
N PRO A 1110 -28.78 -10.46 -1.80
CA PRO A 1110 -30.19 -10.80 -2.00
C PRO A 1110 -30.38 -12.14 -2.74
N ARG A 1111 -31.40 -12.92 -2.35
CA ARG A 1111 -31.82 -14.13 -3.07
C ARG A 1111 -33.18 -14.00 -3.75
N ASN A 1112 -34.15 -13.37 -3.07
CA ASN A 1112 -35.56 -13.31 -3.47
C ASN A 1112 -36.14 -11.91 -3.21
N LEU A 1113 -35.45 -10.86 -3.65
CA LEU A 1113 -35.89 -9.47 -3.55
C LEU A 1113 -35.84 -8.82 -4.93
N ASP A 1114 -36.73 -7.85 -5.20
CA ASP A 1114 -36.74 -7.04 -6.44
C ASP A 1114 -35.58 -6.01 -6.50
N VAL A 1115 -34.52 -6.25 -5.73
CA VAL A 1115 -33.34 -5.38 -5.56
C VAL A 1115 -32.11 -6.29 -5.42
N GLU A 1116 -31.21 -6.24 -6.40
CA GLU A 1116 -30.01 -7.11 -6.48
C GLU A 1116 -28.89 -6.66 -5.52
N ARG A 1117 -28.96 -5.43 -4.99
CA ARG A 1117 -27.90 -4.77 -4.23
C ARG A 1117 -27.47 -5.52 -2.96
N SER A 1118 -26.23 -6.02 -2.95
CA SER A 1118 -25.55 -6.57 -1.77
C SER A 1118 -25.27 -5.52 -0.68
N ILE A 1119 -25.25 -5.94 0.60
CA ILE A 1119 -24.87 -5.08 1.73
C ILE A 1119 -23.87 -5.77 2.67
N GLN A 1120 -22.91 -5.01 3.22
CA GLN A 1120 -21.94 -5.49 4.20
C GLN A 1120 -22.16 -4.90 5.60
N PHE A 1121 -21.97 -5.73 6.63
CA PHE A 1121 -21.97 -5.34 8.05
C PHE A 1121 -20.77 -5.96 8.78
N HIS A 1122 -20.25 -5.27 9.80
CA HIS A 1122 -19.16 -5.79 10.63
C HIS A 1122 -19.69 -6.56 11.85
N GLU A 1123 -19.16 -7.76 12.06
CA GLU A 1123 -19.22 -8.56 13.29
C GLU A 1123 -18.70 -7.71 14.47
N PRO A 1124 -19.52 -7.44 15.50
CA PRO A 1124 -19.10 -6.65 16.66
C PRO A 1124 -17.91 -7.28 17.39
N HIS A 1125 -16.91 -6.45 17.71
CA HIS A 1125 -15.63 -6.89 18.25
C HIS A 1125 -15.30 -6.16 19.57
N PRO A 1126 -14.69 -6.82 20.58
CA PRO A 1126 -14.39 -8.26 20.67
C PRO A 1126 -15.60 -9.13 21.04
N ILE A 1127 -16.70 -8.53 21.50
CA ILE A 1127 -17.91 -9.25 21.94
C ILE A 1127 -18.90 -9.32 20.77
N ALA A 1128 -19.23 -10.53 20.31
CA ALA A 1128 -20.14 -10.81 19.20
C ALA A 1128 -21.64 -10.54 19.51
N LYS A 1129 -21.95 -9.30 19.91
CA LYS A 1129 -23.29 -8.78 20.16
C LYS A 1129 -23.41 -7.37 19.59
N ILE A 1130 -24.55 -7.05 18.99
CA ILE A 1130 -24.89 -5.73 18.47
C ILE A 1130 -25.52 -4.90 19.61
N PRO A 1131 -24.90 -3.81 20.09
CA PRO A 1131 -25.52 -2.90 21.05
C PRO A 1131 -26.70 -2.16 20.42
N PHE A 1132 -27.69 -1.74 21.23
CA PHE A 1132 -28.93 -1.14 20.72
C PHE A 1132 -28.72 0.07 19.78
N ARG A 1133 -27.74 0.95 20.06
CA ARG A 1133 -27.41 2.06 19.15
C ARG A 1133 -26.95 1.57 17.78
N VAL A 1134 -26.11 0.53 17.73
CA VAL A 1134 -25.65 -0.09 16.48
C VAL A 1134 -26.80 -0.80 15.76
N ALA A 1135 -27.69 -1.47 16.49
CA ALA A 1135 -28.90 -2.08 15.94
C ALA A 1135 -29.79 -1.04 15.22
N ARG A 1136 -29.97 0.15 15.80
CA ARG A 1136 -30.67 1.27 15.14
C ARG A 1136 -29.94 1.78 13.88
N ARG A 1137 -28.61 1.86 13.90
CA ARG A 1137 -27.81 2.23 12.71
C ARG A 1137 -27.97 1.20 11.59
N ILE A 1138 -27.97 -0.09 11.92
CA ILE A 1138 -28.26 -1.19 10.98
C ILE A 1138 -29.70 -1.05 10.42
N GLY A 1139 -30.70 -0.82 11.27
CA GLY A 1139 -32.09 -0.58 10.85
C GLY A 1139 -32.20 0.59 9.86
N ARG A 1140 -31.53 1.72 10.12
CA ARG A 1140 -31.47 2.84 9.16
C ARG A 1140 -30.81 2.48 7.83
N ARG A 1141 -29.73 1.68 7.84
CA ARG A 1141 -29.07 1.23 6.60
C ARG A 1141 -29.98 0.31 5.79
N LEU A 1142 -30.63 -0.67 6.42
CA LEU A 1142 -31.60 -1.55 5.76
C LEU A 1142 -32.80 -0.77 5.19
N ASN A 1143 -33.31 0.22 5.94
CA ASN A 1143 -34.37 1.12 5.46
C ASN A 1143 -33.95 1.94 4.22
N ARG A 1144 -32.73 2.49 4.22
CA ARG A 1144 -32.19 3.27 3.08
C ARG A 1144 -31.71 2.42 1.90
N ALA A 1145 -31.51 1.11 2.08
CA ALA A 1145 -31.09 0.19 1.01
C ALA A 1145 -32.25 -0.57 0.37
N TYR A 1146 -33.26 -0.98 1.16
CA TYR A 1146 -34.34 -1.88 0.74
C TYR A 1146 -35.75 -1.39 1.14
N GLY A 1147 -35.90 -0.16 1.64
CA GLY A 1147 -37.17 0.37 2.16
C GLY A 1147 -37.61 -0.21 3.52
N TRP A 1148 -36.91 -1.22 4.06
CA TRP A 1148 -37.36 -2.03 5.19
C TRP A 1148 -37.75 -1.25 6.45
N TYR A 1149 -38.87 -1.62 7.08
CA TYR A 1149 -39.37 -1.07 8.34
C TYR A 1149 -40.10 -2.13 9.18
N GLY A 1150 -40.26 -1.86 10.48
CA GLY A 1150 -40.62 -2.89 11.48
C GLY A 1150 -41.96 -3.62 11.26
N GLN A 1151 -42.95 -2.99 10.63
CA GLN A 1151 -44.26 -3.60 10.37
C GLN A 1151 -44.23 -4.62 9.21
N MET A 1152 -43.18 -4.63 8.38
CA MET A 1152 -43.02 -5.62 7.29
C MET A 1152 -42.75 -7.04 7.80
N PHE A 1153 -42.38 -7.22 9.07
CA PHE A 1153 -42.00 -8.50 9.64
C PHE A 1153 -43.11 -9.03 10.54
N THR A 1154 -43.73 -10.15 10.14
CA THR A 1154 -44.79 -10.79 10.92
C THR A 1154 -44.40 -12.22 11.28
N LEU A 1155 -44.91 -12.71 12.41
CA LEU A 1155 -44.67 -14.10 12.81
C LEU A 1155 -45.22 -15.06 11.74
N ALA A 1156 -44.42 -16.06 11.39
CA ALA A 1156 -44.80 -17.20 10.55
C ALA A 1156 -45.91 -18.04 11.21
#